data_AF-A0A7C4PGE1-F1
#
_entry.id   AF-A0A7C4PGE1-F1
#
_cell.length_a   1.000
_cell.length_b   1.000
_cell.length_c   1.000
_cell.angle_alpha   90.00
_cell.angle_beta   90.00
_cell.angle_gamma   90.00
#
_symmetry.space_group_name_H-M   'P 1'
#
loop_
_entity.id
_entity.type
_entity.pdbx_description
1 polymer ?
#
loop_
_entity_poly.entity_id
_entity_poly.type
_entity_poly.pdbx_seq_one_letter_code
_entity_poly.pdbx_strand_id
1 'polypeptide(L)'
;MARSVSLWGVLSCVLLFHASVLARTLYVTTDGDDANSGESWAQAKRTVGAAVSAAVSGDEIWVARGVYQENLILEGGIKLHGGFVGTETTLDERPPFPRPEPDPNETVLDGGQIDRVITVLDTETAAVLIDGFTIRNGSQADYGGGVYCVSAPLHIQNCTVTGCVALIRGGGICFGAGSHIRNCIITYNEALGGGGLCGGGEQEITLIEDCFIAYNRAGTGGGFDFQGGRTEMRRCSFEGNVATYEGGGGIVSMTCVLRLLECSFIENVAGTDGGALEHIGENTEIIKCQFVGNQAVTGGAIMCTRWGLAVSDSTFLRNSASRWGGAVRLFYTVSNPRFQRCVFMYNTASYGGAILADNYTMGSFGDCIIARNTARVDGGGVALYYHCLTTFFGCTIADNYAWRDGGGMFLMTTSYYQQVSNCTIIRNRALGSGGGIVFTDSASPGIQRCVVISNSAVRDGAGIFCRTGSSPKLEDCLILDNASENNGGGVYLIDGSNAVLDGCAVAYNSTKNSGGGIYAYNASPVVTSSLVSGNTASYYGGGLYCEWRASPQVLNSLILDNTAQRYGGGMYIYRECVPVVTNCTFAFNTAPNQGGGVYTYGSSPSIVNTVVAFNTSGIFRSGGSPVLRYNCVYGNTAYNYKGITDPTGTNGNISVDPLLTGRNGHLLPGSPCVDAGDNGSASGDWKDVDGEARIAGASVDIGADEFLPPTVSGTLTFGDYSAPVPPVVDMEVRMGAASVIRAVWLGADGSFTLPSAPTGTFDLSLKPSHWLRRTVGVDTSFGSVQGVDIQLVNGDIDGDNEVTLLDFGQMVAAFGAVPGDENWNTNADLDGDGEVTLFDLGVLVRNFGEIGDE
;
A
#
# COMPACT_ATOMS: atom_id res chain seq x y z
N MET A 1 35.34 -80.40 -41.30
CA MET A 1 35.58 -79.38 -42.35
C MET A 1 34.78 -78.15 -41.93
N ALA A 2 35.41 -77.13 -41.33
CA ALA A 2 36.07 -76.00 -42.01
C ALA A 2 35.05 -75.28 -42.93
N ARG A 3 34.70 -73.99 -42.78
CA ARG A 3 35.49 -72.77 -42.55
C ARG A 3 34.52 -71.68 -42.00
N SER A 4 34.76 -70.97 -40.92
CA SER A 4 35.58 -69.74 -40.82
C SER A 4 35.43 -68.78 -42.01
N VAL A 5 34.42 -67.90 -41.98
CA VAL A 5 34.42 -66.63 -42.74
C VAL A 5 34.10 -65.49 -41.78
N SER A 6 35.21 -64.91 -41.31
CA SER A 6 35.47 -63.57 -40.80
C SER A 6 34.39 -62.77 -40.06
N LEU A 7 34.53 -62.79 -38.72
CA LEU A 7 34.16 -61.70 -37.80
C LEU A 7 34.77 -60.33 -38.21
N TRP A 8 35.80 -60.33 -39.07
CA TRP A 8 36.44 -59.13 -39.63
C TRP A 8 35.62 -58.40 -40.72
N GLY A 9 34.63 -59.06 -41.35
CA GLY A 9 33.79 -58.41 -42.37
C GLY A 9 32.69 -57.53 -41.77
N VAL A 10 32.20 -57.87 -40.57
CA VAL A 10 31.14 -57.12 -39.88
C VAL A 10 31.73 -56.01 -39.00
N LEU A 11 32.92 -56.20 -38.42
CA LEU A 11 33.60 -55.12 -37.68
C LEU A 11 34.09 -53.99 -38.60
N SER A 12 34.51 -54.30 -39.83
CA SER A 12 34.97 -53.30 -40.81
C SER A 12 33.83 -52.42 -41.35
N CYS A 13 32.61 -52.98 -41.49
CA CYS A 13 31.44 -52.20 -41.94
C CYS A 13 30.79 -51.38 -40.82
N VAL A 14 31.00 -51.72 -39.54
CA VAL A 14 30.47 -50.95 -38.40
C VAL A 14 31.46 -49.88 -37.92
N LEU A 15 32.77 -50.05 -38.13
CA LEU A 15 33.78 -49.04 -37.80
C LEU A 15 33.99 -47.96 -38.88
N LEU A 16 33.48 -48.15 -40.11
CA LEU A 16 33.59 -47.16 -41.21
C LEU A 16 32.41 -46.20 -41.34
N PHE A 17 31.35 -46.34 -40.53
CA PHE A 17 30.18 -45.44 -40.55
C PHE A 17 29.98 -44.63 -39.27
N HIS A 18 30.89 -44.69 -38.31
CA HIS A 18 30.92 -43.82 -37.14
C HIS A 18 32.35 -43.36 -36.87
N ALA A 19 33.00 -42.78 -37.88
CA ALA A 19 33.99 -41.77 -37.55
C ALA A 19 33.21 -40.62 -36.91
N SER A 20 33.28 -40.51 -35.59
CA SER A 20 33.07 -39.24 -34.91
C SER A 20 34.04 -38.25 -35.58
N VAL A 21 33.53 -37.47 -36.54
CA VAL A 21 34.27 -36.35 -37.09
C VAL A 21 34.49 -35.44 -35.89
N LEU A 22 35.73 -35.39 -35.41
CA LEU A 22 36.10 -34.46 -34.35
C LEU A 22 35.77 -33.07 -34.89
N ALA A 23 35.02 -32.28 -34.11
CA ALA A 23 34.76 -30.88 -34.42
C ALA A 23 36.08 -30.20 -34.78
N ARG A 24 36.20 -29.70 -36.01
CA ARG A 24 37.40 -29.00 -36.48
C ARG A 24 37.21 -27.50 -36.33
N THR A 25 38.33 -26.80 -36.23
CA THR A 25 38.38 -25.34 -36.24
C THR A 25 38.82 -24.85 -37.61
N LEU A 26 38.02 -24.00 -38.25
CA LEU A 26 38.33 -23.31 -39.50
C LEU A 26 38.66 -21.84 -39.24
N TYR A 27 39.74 -21.35 -39.84
CA TYR A 27 40.28 -20.01 -39.62
C TYR A 27 40.02 -19.10 -40.82
N VAL A 28 39.63 -17.84 -40.56
CA VAL A 28 39.31 -16.83 -41.59
C VAL A 28 40.04 -15.52 -41.30
N THR A 29 40.68 -14.95 -42.33
CA THR A 29 41.36 -13.65 -42.26
C THR A 29 41.17 -12.86 -43.55
N THR A 30 41.13 -11.53 -43.49
CA THR A 30 41.00 -10.66 -44.68
C THR A 30 42.14 -10.80 -45.69
N ASP A 31 43.34 -11.20 -45.25
CA ASP A 31 44.52 -11.47 -46.07
C ASP A 31 44.61 -12.94 -46.57
N GLY A 32 43.62 -13.78 -46.24
CA GLY A 32 43.60 -15.21 -46.61
C GLY A 32 43.31 -15.48 -48.09
N ASP A 33 43.15 -16.76 -48.44
CA ASP A 33 42.72 -17.23 -49.77
C ASP A 33 41.65 -18.31 -49.62
N ASP A 34 40.52 -18.20 -50.33
CA ASP A 34 39.41 -19.15 -50.25
C ASP A 34 39.78 -20.56 -50.75
N ALA A 35 40.86 -20.66 -51.54
CA ALA A 35 41.45 -21.93 -51.95
C ALA A 35 42.18 -22.67 -50.80
N ASN A 36 42.52 -21.99 -49.70
CA ASN A 36 43.20 -22.60 -48.57
C ASN A 36 42.30 -23.58 -47.80
N SER A 37 42.92 -24.53 -47.07
CA SER A 37 42.17 -25.53 -46.29
C SER A 37 41.34 -24.93 -45.16
N GLY A 38 41.79 -23.83 -44.56
CA GLY A 38 41.18 -23.23 -43.37
C GLY A 38 41.65 -23.84 -42.05
N GLU A 39 42.56 -24.82 -42.03
CA GLU A 39 42.89 -25.58 -40.81
C GLU A 39 43.90 -24.88 -39.87
N SER A 40 44.43 -23.73 -40.25
CA SER A 40 45.28 -22.88 -39.40
C SER A 40 45.23 -21.42 -39.87
N TRP A 41 45.65 -20.46 -39.04
CA TRP A 41 45.74 -19.05 -39.44
C TRP A 41 46.60 -18.83 -40.70
N ALA A 42 47.68 -19.60 -40.89
CA ALA A 42 48.54 -19.51 -42.08
C ALA A 42 47.91 -20.11 -43.36
N GLN A 43 46.86 -20.92 -43.20
CA GLN A 43 46.04 -21.48 -44.28
C GLN A 43 44.59 -20.99 -44.13
N ALA A 44 44.41 -19.78 -43.61
CA ALA A 44 43.08 -19.22 -43.40
C ALA A 44 42.38 -18.96 -44.74
N LYS A 45 41.06 -19.16 -44.73
CA LYS A 45 40.20 -18.73 -45.83
C LYS A 45 40.05 -17.20 -45.82
N ARG A 46 39.73 -16.62 -46.97
CA ARG A 46 39.59 -15.16 -47.11
C ARG A 46 38.21 -14.67 -46.68
N THR A 47 37.18 -15.44 -47.05
CA THR A 47 35.77 -15.13 -46.81
C THR A 47 35.19 -16.03 -45.73
N VAL A 48 34.23 -15.51 -44.98
CA VAL A 48 33.50 -16.29 -43.98
C VAL A 48 32.59 -17.28 -44.69
N GLY A 49 31.97 -16.90 -45.82
CA GLY A 49 31.15 -17.77 -46.63
C GLY A 49 31.88 -19.03 -47.14
N ALA A 50 33.16 -18.93 -47.51
CA ALA A 50 33.94 -20.10 -47.92
C ALA A 50 34.25 -21.05 -46.75
N ALA A 51 34.42 -20.52 -45.53
CA ALA A 51 34.60 -21.35 -44.33
C ALA A 51 33.29 -22.04 -43.93
N VAL A 52 32.18 -21.32 -43.95
CA VAL A 52 30.83 -21.85 -43.70
C VAL A 52 30.50 -22.97 -44.69
N SER A 53 30.74 -22.75 -45.99
CA SER A 53 30.49 -23.76 -47.03
C SER A 53 31.37 -25.01 -46.87
N ALA A 54 32.51 -24.87 -46.21
CA ALA A 54 33.41 -25.98 -45.94
C ALA A 54 33.07 -26.71 -44.64
N ALA A 55 32.36 -26.08 -43.71
CA ALA A 55 32.04 -26.58 -42.37
C ALA A 55 30.92 -27.65 -42.40
N VAL A 56 30.88 -28.48 -41.35
CA VAL A 56 29.77 -29.39 -41.07
C VAL A 56 29.28 -29.20 -39.64
N SER A 57 28.11 -29.74 -39.30
CA SER A 57 27.53 -29.65 -37.95
C SER A 57 28.55 -30.05 -36.86
N GLY A 58 28.74 -29.18 -35.87
CA GLY A 58 29.70 -29.34 -34.78
C GLY A 58 31.01 -28.57 -34.96
N ASP A 59 31.35 -28.13 -36.17
CA ASP A 59 32.57 -27.37 -36.46
C ASP A 59 32.54 -25.95 -35.88
N GLU A 60 33.74 -25.41 -35.64
CA GLU A 60 33.96 -24.04 -35.18
C GLU A 60 34.66 -23.21 -36.26
N ILE A 61 34.25 -21.96 -36.42
CA ILE A 61 34.84 -21.01 -37.38
C ILE A 61 35.36 -19.80 -36.60
N TRP A 62 36.67 -19.59 -36.64
CA TRP A 62 37.36 -18.49 -35.96
C TRP A 62 37.72 -17.41 -36.98
N VAL A 63 37.20 -16.21 -36.77
CA VAL A 63 37.29 -15.09 -37.73
C VAL A 63 38.12 -13.96 -37.12
N ALA A 64 39.25 -13.66 -37.75
CA ALA A 64 40.10 -12.54 -37.36
C ALA A 64 39.42 -11.20 -37.61
N ARG A 65 39.90 -10.16 -36.93
CA ARG A 65 39.47 -8.78 -37.06
C ARG A 65 39.49 -8.33 -38.52
N GLY A 66 38.55 -7.48 -38.87
CA GLY A 66 38.35 -7.02 -40.23
C GLY A 66 36.88 -6.86 -40.58
N VAL A 67 36.64 -6.28 -41.76
CA VAL A 67 35.31 -6.11 -42.32
C VAL A 67 35.12 -7.11 -43.44
N TYR A 68 34.12 -7.97 -43.28
CA TYR A 68 33.75 -9.00 -44.25
C TYR A 68 32.37 -8.66 -44.78
N GLN A 69 32.29 -8.29 -46.06
CA GLN A 69 31.02 -8.06 -46.72
C GLN A 69 30.42 -9.40 -47.15
N GLU A 70 29.43 -9.89 -46.41
CA GLU A 70 28.96 -11.28 -46.47
C GLU A 70 27.45 -11.38 -46.22
N ASN A 71 26.81 -12.35 -46.88
CA ASN A 71 25.45 -12.79 -46.61
C ASN A 71 25.48 -14.30 -46.41
N LEU A 72 25.51 -14.74 -45.15
CA LEU A 72 25.82 -16.10 -44.75
C LEU A 72 24.56 -16.97 -44.64
N ILE A 73 24.69 -18.23 -45.03
CA ILE A 73 23.69 -19.27 -44.80
C ILE A 73 24.34 -20.34 -43.92
N LEU A 74 23.87 -20.49 -42.68
CA LEU A 74 24.41 -21.42 -41.68
C LEU A 74 23.51 -22.66 -41.56
N GLU A 75 24.13 -23.83 -41.42
CA GLU A 75 23.49 -25.08 -41.02
C GLU A 75 23.50 -25.24 -39.48
N GLY A 76 22.61 -26.11 -38.96
CA GLY A 76 22.51 -26.34 -37.52
C GLY A 76 23.78 -26.92 -36.91
N GLY A 77 24.13 -26.48 -35.71
CA GLY A 77 25.31 -26.98 -34.97
C GLY A 77 26.64 -26.30 -35.32
N ILE A 78 26.66 -25.35 -36.25
CA ILE A 78 27.86 -24.54 -36.55
C ILE A 78 28.10 -23.50 -35.44
N LYS A 79 29.38 -23.29 -35.07
CA LYS A 79 29.79 -22.23 -34.15
C LYS A 79 30.67 -21.19 -34.83
N LEU A 80 30.23 -19.94 -34.86
CA LEU A 80 31.01 -18.79 -35.33
C LEU A 80 31.59 -18.02 -34.14
N HIS A 81 32.88 -17.76 -34.17
CA HIS A 81 33.62 -16.96 -33.20
C HIS A 81 34.39 -15.83 -33.88
N GLY A 82 34.10 -14.58 -33.48
CA GLY A 82 34.80 -13.37 -33.90
C GLY A 82 35.61 -12.78 -32.75
N GLY A 83 36.46 -11.80 -33.06
CA GLY A 83 37.30 -11.10 -32.08
C GLY A 83 38.75 -11.50 -32.02
N PHE A 84 39.24 -12.23 -33.01
CA PHE A 84 40.61 -12.68 -33.05
C PHE A 84 41.51 -11.63 -33.72
N VAL A 85 42.75 -11.52 -33.29
CA VAL A 85 43.84 -10.84 -34.00
C VAL A 85 44.23 -11.64 -35.24
N GLY A 86 44.09 -12.97 -35.19
CA GLY A 86 44.50 -13.91 -36.23
C GLY A 86 45.78 -14.69 -35.88
N THR A 87 46.08 -14.80 -34.58
CA THR A 87 47.28 -15.49 -34.07
C THR A 87 46.96 -16.47 -32.94
N GLU A 88 45.70 -16.50 -32.49
CA GLU A 88 45.30 -17.15 -31.26
C GLU A 88 45.28 -18.68 -31.36
N THR A 89 45.58 -19.34 -30.24
CA THR A 89 45.58 -20.80 -30.14
C THR A 89 44.42 -21.36 -29.32
N THR A 90 43.80 -20.53 -28.49
CA THR A 90 42.66 -20.90 -27.64
C THR A 90 41.56 -19.84 -27.69
N LEU A 91 40.31 -20.22 -27.41
CA LEU A 91 39.16 -19.32 -27.49
C LEU A 91 39.22 -18.18 -26.45
N ASP A 92 39.88 -18.44 -25.31
CA ASP A 92 39.99 -17.52 -24.17
C ASP A 92 41.03 -16.41 -24.38
N GLU A 93 41.82 -16.47 -25.46
CA GLU A 93 42.74 -15.40 -25.85
C GLU A 93 42.00 -14.17 -26.43
N ARG A 94 40.70 -14.29 -26.71
CA ARG A 94 39.87 -13.17 -27.16
C ARG A 94 39.66 -12.14 -26.03
N PRO A 95 39.62 -10.83 -26.33
CA PRO A 95 39.26 -9.82 -25.35
C PRO A 95 37.86 -10.04 -24.76
N PRO A 96 37.64 -9.74 -23.48
CA PRO A 96 36.31 -9.83 -22.86
C PRO A 96 35.35 -8.80 -23.48
N PHE A 97 34.04 -9.11 -23.46
CA PHE A 97 32.96 -8.22 -23.91
C PHE A 97 32.30 -7.53 -22.70
N PRO A 98 31.87 -6.25 -22.77
CA PRO A 98 31.87 -5.35 -23.93
C PRO A 98 33.28 -4.90 -24.33
N ARG A 99 33.46 -4.71 -25.64
CA ARG A 99 34.76 -4.34 -26.22
C ARG A 99 34.97 -2.82 -26.10
N PRO A 100 36.23 -2.35 -25.98
CA PRO A 100 36.53 -0.92 -25.93
C PRO A 100 36.09 -0.24 -27.23
N GLU A 101 35.70 1.04 -27.19
CA GLU A 101 35.50 1.84 -28.40
C GLU A 101 36.73 2.72 -28.68
N PRO A 102 37.36 2.64 -29.88
CA PRO A 102 37.13 1.65 -30.94
C PRO A 102 37.71 0.27 -30.58
N ASP A 103 37.09 -0.80 -31.07
CA ASP A 103 37.54 -2.17 -30.80
C ASP A 103 38.73 -2.55 -31.70
N PRO A 104 39.95 -2.79 -31.16
CA PRO A 104 41.12 -3.13 -31.96
C PRO A 104 41.05 -4.52 -32.60
N ASN A 105 40.12 -5.37 -32.16
CA ASN A 105 39.91 -6.73 -32.64
C ASN A 105 38.53 -6.92 -33.27
N GLU A 106 37.91 -5.83 -33.76
CA GLU A 106 36.56 -5.88 -34.29
C GLU A 106 36.45 -6.81 -35.50
N THR A 107 35.55 -7.77 -35.42
CA THR A 107 35.18 -8.64 -36.54
C THR A 107 33.78 -8.23 -37.00
N VAL A 108 33.69 -7.65 -38.20
CA VAL A 108 32.45 -7.11 -38.75
C VAL A 108 31.93 -8.00 -39.88
N LEU A 109 30.68 -8.46 -39.75
CA LEU A 109 29.89 -9.03 -40.83
C LEU A 109 28.96 -7.94 -41.37
N ASP A 110 29.22 -7.50 -42.60
CA ASP A 110 28.53 -6.37 -43.24
C ASP A 110 27.64 -6.86 -44.39
N GLY A 111 26.32 -6.75 -44.25
CA GLY A 111 25.36 -7.17 -45.27
C GLY A 111 25.29 -6.22 -46.48
N GLY A 112 25.98 -5.07 -46.43
CA GLY A 112 26.08 -4.12 -47.53
C GLY A 112 24.78 -3.47 -47.97
N GLN A 113 23.71 -3.56 -47.17
CA GLN A 113 22.32 -3.19 -47.51
C GLN A 113 21.77 -3.96 -48.72
N ILE A 114 22.32 -5.15 -49.01
CA ILE A 114 21.93 -5.96 -50.17
C ILE A 114 20.91 -7.03 -49.76
N ASP A 115 21.24 -7.79 -48.71
CA ASP A 115 20.44 -8.92 -48.21
C ASP A 115 20.67 -9.06 -46.69
N ARG A 116 20.04 -10.05 -46.07
CA ARG A 116 20.26 -10.45 -44.68
C ARG A 116 21.70 -10.84 -44.41
N VAL A 117 22.26 -10.49 -43.25
CA VAL A 117 23.66 -10.85 -42.92
C VAL A 117 23.80 -12.34 -42.62
N ILE A 118 22.90 -12.93 -41.82
CA ILE A 118 22.94 -14.34 -41.44
C ILE A 118 21.55 -14.99 -41.52
N THR A 119 21.45 -16.10 -42.26
CA THR A 119 20.25 -16.94 -42.36
C THR A 119 20.54 -18.35 -41.84
N VAL A 120 19.67 -18.90 -41.01
CA VAL A 120 19.65 -20.34 -40.68
C VAL A 120 18.48 -21.01 -41.40
N LEU A 121 18.73 -22.14 -42.06
CA LEU A 121 17.75 -22.80 -42.94
C LEU A 121 16.60 -23.49 -42.20
N ASP A 122 15.46 -23.65 -42.88
CA ASP A 122 14.18 -24.13 -42.33
C ASP A 122 14.06 -25.65 -42.06
N THR A 123 15.19 -26.34 -41.85
CA THR A 123 15.23 -27.80 -41.61
C THR A 123 16.10 -28.20 -40.43
N GLU A 124 16.71 -27.22 -39.77
CA GLU A 124 17.76 -27.45 -38.79
C GLU A 124 17.20 -27.57 -37.37
N THR A 125 17.70 -28.52 -36.58
CA THR A 125 17.28 -28.70 -35.17
C THR A 125 18.41 -28.48 -34.16
N ALA A 126 19.66 -28.49 -34.63
CA ALA A 126 20.84 -28.26 -33.79
C ALA A 126 21.09 -26.76 -33.62
N ALA A 127 21.42 -26.34 -32.39
CA ALA A 127 21.65 -24.94 -32.06
C ALA A 127 22.84 -24.34 -32.83
N VAL A 128 22.70 -23.11 -33.30
CA VAL A 128 23.79 -22.34 -33.93
C VAL A 128 24.37 -21.37 -32.90
N LEU A 129 25.70 -21.27 -32.82
CA LEU A 129 26.39 -20.32 -31.95
C LEU A 129 27.00 -19.18 -32.77
N ILE A 130 26.73 -17.93 -32.36
CA ILE A 130 27.34 -16.72 -32.90
C ILE A 130 27.93 -15.92 -31.74
N ASP A 131 29.24 -15.72 -31.72
CA ASP A 131 29.95 -15.12 -30.59
C ASP A 131 31.00 -14.09 -31.04
N GLY A 132 30.88 -12.84 -30.59
CA GLY A 132 31.96 -11.85 -30.75
C GLY A 132 31.98 -11.10 -32.08
N PHE A 133 30.83 -10.84 -32.69
CA PHE A 133 30.73 -10.14 -33.98
C PHE A 133 30.01 -8.80 -33.88
N THR A 134 30.42 -7.85 -34.73
CA THR A 134 29.57 -6.74 -35.16
C THR A 134 28.84 -7.17 -36.43
N ILE A 135 27.52 -7.29 -36.38
CA ILE A 135 26.62 -7.63 -37.49
C ILE A 135 25.91 -6.35 -37.90
N ARG A 136 26.10 -5.90 -39.15
CA ARG A 136 25.52 -4.63 -39.57
C ARG A 136 25.06 -4.58 -41.01
N ASN A 137 24.26 -3.56 -41.30
CA ASN A 137 23.81 -3.21 -42.64
C ASN A 137 23.12 -4.35 -43.40
N GLY A 138 22.43 -5.25 -42.69
CA GLY A 138 21.56 -6.22 -43.35
C GLY A 138 20.28 -5.55 -43.82
N SER A 139 19.75 -5.92 -44.98
CA SER A 139 18.50 -5.36 -45.50
C SER A 139 17.68 -6.46 -46.15
N GLN A 140 16.48 -6.72 -45.64
CA GLN A 140 15.64 -7.79 -46.17
C GLN A 140 14.16 -7.38 -46.29
N ALA A 141 13.49 -7.92 -47.30
CA ALA A 141 12.08 -7.66 -47.59
C ALA A 141 11.09 -8.42 -46.68
N ASP A 142 11.56 -9.34 -45.85
CA ASP A 142 10.76 -10.14 -44.93
C ASP A 142 11.16 -9.95 -43.46
N TYR A 143 11.72 -10.96 -42.80
CA TYR A 143 12.07 -11.01 -41.38
C TYR A 143 13.60 -11.02 -41.18
N GLY A 144 14.07 -10.48 -40.06
CA GLY A 144 15.46 -10.65 -39.61
C GLY A 144 16.44 -9.95 -40.54
N GLY A 145 16.61 -8.63 -40.46
CA GLY A 145 17.55 -7.90 -41.32
C GLY A 145 19.00 -8.29 -41.04
N GLY A 146 19.39 -8.39 -39.77
CA GLY A 146 20.70 -8.90 -39.36
C GLY A 146 20.75 -10.42 -39.35
N VAL A 147 19.95 -11.04 -38.48
CA VAL A 147 19.93 -12.49 -38.25
C VAL A 147 18.51 -13.04 -38.34
N TYR A 148 18.33 -14.16 -39.03
CA TYR A 148 17.07 -14.90 -39.06
C TYR A 148 17.30 -16.38 -38.71
N CYS A 149 16.70 -16.83 -37.62
CA CYS A 149 16.81 -18.20 -37.12
C CYS A 149 15.54 -18.62 -36.38
N VAL A 150 14.49 -19.02 -37.09
CA VAL A 150 13.20 -19.42 -36.48
C VAL A 150 13.05 -20.93 -36.29
N SER A 151 13.83 -21.73 -37.02
CA SER A 151 13.66 -23.18 -37.13
C SER A 151 14.60 -23.97 -36.21
N ALA A 152 15.67 -23.35 -35.70
CA ALA A 152 16.63 -23.92 -34.75
C ALA A 152 16.83 -22.98 -33.54
N PRO A 153 17.34 -23.47 -32.39
CA PRO A 153 17.74 -22.60 -31.29
C PRO A 153 18.92 -21.70 -31.69
N LEU A 154 18.76 -20.38 -31.54
CA LEU A 154 19.82 -19.41 -31.77
C LEU A 154 20.54 -19.11 -30.45
N HIS A 155 21.84 -19.42 -30.38
CA HIS A 155 22.71 -18.95 -29.29
C HIS A 155 23.57 -17.80 -29.82
N ILE A 156 23.22 -16.57 -29.50
CA ILE A 156 24.00 -15.38 -29.88
C ILE A 156 24.50 -14.66 -28.65
N GLN A 157 25.80 -14.35 -28.63
CA GLN A 157 26.45 -13.80 -27.45
C GLN A 157 27.55 -12.81 -27.78
N ASN A 158 27.78 -11.83 -26.90
CA ASN A 158 28.90 -10.88 -27.05
C ASN A 158 28.91 -10.21 -28.44
N CYS A 159 27.74 -9.91 -29.00
CA CYS A 159 27.60 -9.38 -30.36
C CYS A 159 27.00 -7.98 -30.35
N THR A 160 27.36 -7.19 -31.35
CA THR A 160 26.71 -5.92 -31.68
C THR A 160 25.90 -6.13 -32.96
N VAL A 161 24.58 -5.89 -32.95
CA VAL A 161 23.71 -5.95 -34.14
C VAL A 161 23.14 -4.56 -34.43
N THR A 162 23.55 -3.95 -35.55
CA THR A 162 23.23 -2.54 -35.78
C THR A 162 23.02 -2.12 -37.23
N GLY A 163 22.13 -1.15 -37.46
CA GLY A 163 21.89 -0.59 -38.78
C GLY A 163 21.22 -1.56 -39.75
N CYS A 164 20.54 -2.58 -39.25
CA CYS A 164 19.85 -3.58 -40.06
C CYS A 164 18.38 -3.22 -40.25
N VAL A 165 17.83 -3.56 -41.42
CA VAL A 165 16.46 -3.25 -41.83
C VAL A 165 15.71 -4.51 -42.26
N ALA A 166 14.47 -4.68 -41.80
CA ALA A 166 13.55 -5.71 -42.26
C ALA A 166 12.18 -5.09 -42.60
N LEU A 167 11.57 -5.40 -43.75
CA LEU A 167 10.28 -4.79 -44.09
C LEU A 167 9.09 -5.35 -43.28
N ILE A 168 9.20 -6.56 -42.70
CA ILE A 168 8.14 -7.16 -41.87
C ILE A 168 8.52 -7.09 -40.39
N ARG A 169 9.43 -7.94 -39.89
CA ARG A 169 9.77 -7.93 -38.45
C ARG A 169 11.22 -8.26 -38.14
N GLY A 170 11.72 -7.79 -36.99
CA GLY A 170 13.05 -8.13 -36.49
C GLY A 170 14.14 -7.47 -37.33
N GLY A 171 14.24 -6.15 -37.29
CA GLY A 171 15.27 -5.42 -38.04
C GLY A 171 16.66 -5.96 -37.71
N GLY A 172 16.95 -6.14 -36.43
CA GLY A 172 18.17 -6.77 -35.94
C GLY A 172 18.13 -8.30 -36.04
N ILE A 173 17.39 -8.95 -35.14
CA ILE A 173 17.38 -10.41 -34.99
C ILE A 173 15.94 -10.90 -35.00
N CYS A 174 15.64 -11.93 -35.81
CA CYS A 174 14.44 -12.74 -35.64
C CYS A 174 14.79 -14.18 -35.24
N PHE A 175 14.16 -14.69 -34.18
CA PHE A 175 14.51 -15.97 -33.57
C PHE A 175 13.31 -16.87 -33.22
N GLY A 176 13.55 -18.18 -33.10
CA GLY A 176 12.57 -19.21 -32.72
C GLY A 176 12.63 -19.61 -31.23
N ALA A 177 11.88 -20.66 -30.87
CA ALA A 177 11.86 -21.20 -29.51
C ALA A 177 13.25 -21.68 -29.04
N GLY A 178 13.51 -21.67 -27.73
CA GLY A 178 14.74 -22.20 -27.13
C GLY A 178 16.00 -21.35 -27.39
N SER A 179 15.85 -20.16 -27.96
CA SER A 179 16.98 -19.28 -28.27
C SER A 179 17.54 -18.59 -27.03
N HIS A 180 18.87 -18.42 -26.98
CA HIS A 180 19.61 -17.73 -25.92
C HIS A 180 20.35 -16.52 -26.50
N ILE A 181 19.95 -15.32 -26.09
CA ILE A 181 20.57 -14.05 -26.52
C ILE A 181 21.21 -13.41 -25.29
N ARG A 182 22.55 -13.33 -25.24
CA ARG A 182 23.25 -12.90 -24.02
C ARG A 182 24.34 -11.87 -24.25
N ASN A 183 24.41 -10.85 -23.40
CA ASN A 183 25.49 -9.86 -23.45
C ASN A 183 25.63 -9.22 -24.86
N CYS A 184 24.50 -8.87 -25.49
CA CYS A 184 24.45 -8.31 -26.84
C CYS A 184 24.03 -6.84 -26.83
N ILE A 185 24.56 -6.08 -27.79
CA ILE A 185 24.18 -4.69 -28.08
C ILE A 185 23.35 -4.69 -29.37
N ILE A 186 22.09 -4.31 -29.33
CA ILE A 186 21.16 -4.34 -30.47
C ILE A 186 20.63 -2.93 -30.70
N THR A 187 21.17 -2.22 -31.69
CA THR A 187 20.96 -0.78 -31.81
C THR A 187 20.70 -0.27 -33.22
N TYR A 188 19.90 0.77 -33.38
CA TYR A 188 19.66 1.44 -34.67
C TYR A 188 19.14 0.51 -35.77
N ASN A 189 18.32 -0.48 -35.40
CA ASN A 189 17.68 -1.38 -36.36
C ASN A 189 16.24 -0.93 -36.64
N GLU A 190 15.75 -1.19 -37.85
CA GLU A 190 14.43 -0.74 -38.31
C GLU A 190 13.57 -1.89 -38.85
N ALA A 191 12.30 -1.94 -38.46
CA ALA A 191 11.33 -2.86 -39.05
C ALA A 191 9.88 -2.35 -39.03
N LEU A 192 8.93 -3.08 -39.63
CA LEU A 192 7.51 -2.81 -39.38
C LEU A 192 7.10 -3.26 -37.97
N GLY A 193 7.60 -4.40 -37.49
CA GLY A 193 7.45 -4.83 -36.09
C GLY A 193 8.76 -5.32 -35.49
N GLY A 194 9.11 -4.89 -34.27
CA GLY A 194 10.32 -5.41 -33.60
C GLY A 194 11.58 -4.89 -34.25
N GLY A 195 11.89 -3.61 -34.05
CA GLY A 195 13.03 -2.96 -34.69
C GLY A 195 14.33 -3.68 -34.34
N GLY A 196 14.55 -3.93 -33.04
CA GLY A 196 15.70 -4.72 -32.57
C GLY A 196 15.46 -6.23 -32.73
N LEU A 197 14.39 -6.72 -32.12
CA LEU A 197 14.12 -8.15 -31.97
C LEU A 197 12.72 -8.53 -32.46
N CYS A 198 12.59 -9.71 -33.08
CA CYS A 198 11.33 -10.46 -33.13
C CYS A 198 11.54 -11.92 -32.77
N GLY A 199 10.51 -12.57 -32.25
CA GLY A 199 10.57 -14.01 -32.02
C GLY A 199 9.75 -14.47 -30.83
N GLY A 200 9.83 -15.76 -30.55
CA GLY A 200 9.08 -16.43 -29.50
C GLY A 200 8.45 -17.73 -29.99
N GLY A 201 8.43 -18.77 -29.14
CA GLY A 201 7.82 -20.05 -29.52
C GLY A 201 7.34 -20.87 -28.31
N GLU A 202 6.41 -21.79 -28.56
CA GLU A 202 5.62 -22.46 -27.52
C GLU A 202 6.31 -23.66 -26.85
N GLN A 203 7.35 -24.21 -27.47
CA GLN A 203 7.92 -25.50 -27.05
C GLN A 203 8.98 -25.39 -25.94
N GLU A 204 9.80 -24.34 -25.97
CA GLU A 204 10.90 -24.13 -25.03
C GLU A 204 11.00 -22.65 -24.64
N ILE A 205 11.52 -22.37 -23.45
CA ILE A 205 11.70 -21.01 -22.94
C ILE A 205 12.87 -20.36 -23.68
N THR A 206 12.62 -19.21 -24.30
CA THR A 206 13.68 -18.32 -24.80
C THR A 206 14.23 -17.49 -23.64
N LEU A 207 15.55 -17.36 -23.58
CA LEU A 207 16.25 -16.59 -22.55
C LEU A 207 17.03 -15.42 -23.16
N ILE A 208 16.78 -14.21 -22.68
CA ILE A 208 17.50 -13.01 -23.09
C ILE A 208 18.12 -12.35 -21.86
N GLU A 209 19.44 -12.26 -21.79
CA GLU A 209 20.14 -11.81 -20.58
C GLU A 209 21.20 -10.76 -20.87
N ASP A 210 21.30 -9.76 -19.99
CA ASP A 210 22.39 -8.78 -20.00
C ASP A 210 22.52 -8.04 -21.35
N CYS A 211 21.40 -7.83 -22.05
CA CYS A 211 21.37 -7.20 -23.37
C CYS A 211 21.01 -5.72 -23.30
N PHE A 212 21.64 -4.93 -24.17
CA PHE A 212 21.34 -3.52 -24.39
C PHE A 212 20.61 -3.34 -25.73
N ILE A 213 19.32 -3.04 -25.69
CA ILE A 213 18.44 -2.93 -26.85
C ILE A 213 18.00 -1.48 -26.98
N ALA A 214 18.62 -0.71 -27.86
CA ALA A 214 18.44 0.74 -27.85
C ALA A 214 18.32 1.39 -29.22
N TYR A 215 17.59 2.50 -29.28
CA TYR A 215 17.45 3.33 -30.48
C TYR A 215 16.94 2.56 -31.72
N ASN A 216 16.21 1.47 -31.49
CA ASN A 216 15.57 0.73 -32.56
C ASN A 216 14.22 1.36 -32.88
N ARG A 217 13.79 1.23 -34.14
CA ARG A 217 12.58 1.84 -34.63
C ARG A 217 11.69 0.80 -35.28
N ALA A 218 10.40 0.81 -34.94
CA ALA A 218 9.44 0.01 -35.66
C ALA A 218 8.07 0.68 -35.78
N GLY A 219 7.22 0.12 -36.63
CA GLY A 219 5.79 0.43 -36.61
C GLY A 219 5.14 0.00 -35.29
N THR A 220 5.50 -1.18 -34.78
CA THR A 220 5.06 -1.78 -33.51
C THR A 220 6.24 -2.40 -32.76
N GLY A 221 6.33 -2.25 -31.43
CA GLY A 221 7.40 -2.90 -30.67
C GLY A 221 8.80 -2.40 -31.06
N GLY A 222 9.15 -1.15 -30.73
CA GLY A 222 10.37 -0.51 -31.23
C GLY A 222 11.64 -1.33 -30.91
N GLY A 223 11.77 -1.80 -29.68
CA GLY A 223 12.86 -2.68 -29.26
C GLY A 223 12.59 -4.16 -29.58
N PHE A 224 11.45 -4.67 -29.15
CA PHE A 224 11.09 -6.08 -29.28
C PHE A 224 9.60 -6.27 -29.56
N ASP A 225 9.33 -7.09 -30.56
CA ASP A 225 7.99 -7.53 -30.90
C ASP A 225 7.82 -9.02 -30.61
N PHE A 226 7.10 -9.30 -29.53
CA PHE A 226 6.92 -10.64 -28.99
C PHE A 226 5.61 -11.25 -29.48
N GLN A 227 5.74 -12.26 -30.36
CA GLN A 227 4.64 -12.82 -31.16
C GLN A 227 4.14 -14.20 -30.70
N GLY A 228 4.51 -14.66 -29.50
CA GLY A 228 4.02 -15.93 -28.95
C GLY A 228 5.06 -16.67 -28.12
N GLY A 229 4.61 -17.67 -27.35
CA GLY A 229 5.52 -18.53 -26.58
C GLY A 229 5.90 -18.02 -25.19
N ARG A 230 7.04 -18.50 -24.68
CA ARG A 230 7.57 -18.17 -23.35
C ARG A 230 8.96 -17.55 -23.45
N THR A 231 9.11 -16.33 -22.95
CA THR A 231 10.40 -15.63 -22.92
C THR A 231 10.67 -15.09 -21.52
N GLU A 232 11.88 -15.33 -21.02
CA GLU A 232 12.40 -14.70 -19.83
C GLU A 232 13.52 -13.72 -20.21
N MET A 233 13.40 -12.47 -19.74
CA MET A 233 14.42 -11.44 -19.91
C MET A 233 14.97 -11.04 -18.55
N ARG A 234 16.30 -11.01 -18.42
CA ARG A 234 16.98 -10.66 -17.16
C ARG A 234 18.06 -9.60 -17.37
N ARG A 235 18.06 -8.56 -16.54
CA ARG A 235 19.10 -7.51 -16.54
C ARG A 235 19.31 -6.88 -17.93
N CYS A 236 18.23 -6.78 -18.71
CA CYS A 236 18.26 -6.14 -20.02
C CYS A 236 17.85 -4.67 -19.92
N SER A 237 18.45 -3.82 -20.74
CA SER A 237 18.05 -2.42 -20.89
C SER A 237 17.40 -2.17 -22.25
N PHE A 238 16.26 -1.48 -22.24
CA PHE A 238 15.55 -0.98 -23.41
C PHE A 238 15.58 0.54 -23.39
N GLU A 239 16.35 1.17 -24.29
CA GLU A 239 16.60 2.61 -24.23
C GLU A 239 16.28 3.34 -25.53
N GLY A 240 15.47 4.40 -25.46
CA GLY A 240 15.22 5.28 -26.60
C GLY A 240 14.61 4.59 -27.83
N ASN A 241 13.96 3.43 -27.66
CA ASN A 241 13.32 2.72 -28.75
C ASN A 241 11.98 3.40 -29.11
N VAL A 242 11.61 3.35 -30.39
CA VAL A 242 10.47 4.09 -30.92
C VAL A 242 9.52 3.19 -31.70
N ALA A 243 8.25 3.18 -31.29
CA ALA A 243 7.13 2.60 -32.03
C ALA A 243 6.28 3.70 -32.66
N THR A 244 6.18 3.73 -34.00
CA THR A 244 5.59 4.88 -34.72
C THR A 244 4.10 4.78 -35.00
N TYR A 245 3.50 3.59 -34.99
CA TYR A 245 2.09 3.38 -35.32
C TYR A 245 1.29 2.82 -34.14
N GLU A 246 1.56 1.58 -33.73
CA GLU A 246 0.92 0.93 -32.58
C GLU A 246 2.01 0.57 -31.55
N GLY A 247 1.61 0.34 -30.30
CA GLY A 247 2.40 0.66 -29.10
C GLY A 247 3.69 -0.13 -28.81
N GLY A 248 4.07 -0.10 -27.54
CA GLY A 248 5.20 -0.84 -26.98
C GLY A 248 6.56 -0.33 -27.44
N GLY A 249 6.86 0.98 -27.27
CA GLY A 249 8.11 1.59 -27.73
C GLY A 249 9.34 0.74 -27.39
N GLY A 250 9.37 0.17 -26.18
CA GLY A 250 10.29 -0.93 -25.82
C GLY A 250 9.81 -2.29 -26.33
N ILE A 251 8.71 -2.81 -25.76
CA ILE A 251 8.19 -4.16 -26.03
C ILE A 251 6.69 -4.11 -26.35
N VAL A 252 6.26 -4.86 -27.36
CA VAL A 252 4.86 -5.28 -27.50
C VAL A 252 4.74 -6.78 -27.24
N SER A 253 3.76 -7.16 -26.41
CA SER A 253 3.54 -8.54 -25.93
C SER A 253 2.13 -9.00 -26.28
N MET A 254 2.00 -9.85 -27.31
CA MET A 254 0.72 -10.41 -27.76
C MET A 254 0.67 -11.92 -27.54
N THR A 255 -0.40 -12.43 -26.90
CA THR A 255 -0.70 -13.88 -26.76
C THR A 255 0.48 -14.73 -26.25
N CYS A 256 1.16 -14.29 -25.19
CA CYS A 256 2.42 -14.88 -24.76
C CYS A 256 2.66 -14.72 -23.25
N VAL A 257 3.62 -15.50 -22.72
CA VAL A 257 4.08 -15.43 -21.33
C VAL A 257 5.45 -14.78 -21.30
N LEU A 258 5.49 -13.54 -20.83
CA LEU A 258 6.72 -12.77 -20.68
C LEU A 258 7.08 -12.63 -19.20
N ARG A 259 8.34 -12.95 -18.86
CA ARG A 259 8.89 -12.67 -17.54
C ARG A 259 10.03 -11.66 -17.66
N LEU A 260 9.90 -10.52 -17.00
CA LEU A 260 10.91 -9.46 -16.93
C LEU A 260 11.48 -9.41 -15.52
N LEU A 261 12.79 -9.59 -15.38
CA LEU A 261 13.48 -9.57 -14.10
C LEU A 261 14.65 -8.58 -14.13
N GLU A 262 14.61 -7.57 -13.27
CA GLU A 262 15.70 -6.60 -13.12
C GLU A 262 16.02 -5.86 -14.43
N CYS A 263 15.01 -5.65 -15.29
CA CYS A 263 15.14 -4.94 -16.56
C CYS A 263 14.87 -3.44 -16.42
N SER A 264 15.48 -2.64 -17.28
CA SER A 264 15.26 -1.19 -17.37
C SER A 264 14.62 -0.80 -18.70
N PHE A 265 13.64 0.10 -18.64
CA PHE A 265 12.97 0.71 -19.79
C PHE A 265 13.09 2.22 -19.67
N ILE A 266 13.97 2.81 -20.46
CA ILE A 266 14.38 4.20 -20.34
C ILE A 266 14.06 4.96 -21.63
N GLU A 267 13.30 6.04 -21.52
CA GLU A 267 13.02 6.98 -22.61
C GLU A 267 12.46 6.34 -23.90
N ASN A 268 11.73 5.23 -23.78
CA ASN A 268 11.07 4.62 -24.93
C ASN A 268 9.79 5.39 -25.28
N VAL A 269 9.48 5.44 -26.58
CA VAL A 269 8.39 6.25 -27.12
C VAL A 269 7.46 5.41 -27.97
N ALA A 270 6.16 5.48 -27.68
CA ALA A 270 5.10 4.88 -28.48
C ALA A 270 4.14 5.95 -29.04
N GLY A 271 3.73 5.79 -30.29
CA GLY A 271 2.74 6.67 -30.93
C GLY A 271 1.35 6.58 -30.31
N THR A 272 1.00 5.45 -29.67
CA THR A 272 -0.32 5.24 -29.06
C THR A 272 -0.20 4.75 -27.61
N ASP A 273 0.26 3.54 -27.38
CA ASP A 273 0.05 2.82 -26.14
C ASP A 273 1.36 2.28 -25.56
N GLY A 274 1.54 2.37 -24.24
CA GLY A 274 2.65 1.68 -23.57
C GLY A 274 4.03 2.11 -24.06
N GLY A 275 4.52 3.27 -23.62
CA GLY A 275 5.82 3.78 -24.10
C GLY A 275 6.96 2.79 -23.91
N ALA A 276 6.95 2.07 -22.77
CA ALA A 276 7.84 0.95 -22.53
C ALA A 276 7.24 -0.39 -22.97
N LEU A 277 6.03 -0.69 -22.50
CA LEU A 277 5.40 -2.00 -22.69
C LEU A 277 3.92 -1.84 -23.03
N GLU A 278 3.53 -2.39 -24.17
CA GLU A 278 2.13 -2.70 -24.46
C GLU A 278 1.87 -4.18 -24.23
N HIS A 279 0.94 -4.47 -23.32
CA HIS A 279 0.62 -5.81 -22.87
C HIS A 279 -0.80 -6.24 -23.23
N ILE A 280 -0.89 -7.29 -24.05
CA ILE A 280 -2.12 -7.97 -24.45
C ILE A 280 -1.98 -9.50 -24.19
N GLY A 281 -0.84 -9.98 -23.70
CA GLY A 281 -0.55 -11.40 -23.45
C GLY A 281 -1.09 -11.97 -22.13
N GLU A 282 -0.96 -13.27 -21.91
CA GLU A 282 -1.40 -13.92 -20.67
C GLU A 282 -0.25 -14.06 -19.67
N ASN A 283 -0.52 -13.87 -18.37
CA ASN A 283 0.42 -14.21 -17.28
C ASN A 283 1.80 -13.55 -17.39
N THR A 284 1.87 -12.27 -17.77
CA THR A 284 3.15 -11.53 -17.76
C THR A 284 3.53 -11.13 -16.34
N GLU A 285 4.80 -11.36 -16.00
CA GLU A 285 5.37 -11.07 -14.68
C GLU A 285 6.54 -10.09 -14.80
N ILE A 286 6.51 -9.02 -14.02
CA ILE A 286 7.50 -7.95 -14.00
C ILE A 286 8.00 -7.79 -12.56
N ILE A 287 9.28 -8.04 -12.33
CA ILE A 287 9.89 -8.07 -11.00
C ILE A 287 11.14 -7.20 -10.98
N LYS A 288 11.21 -6.26 -10.03
CA LYS A 288 12.38 -5.39 -9.82
C LYS A 288 12.79 -4.59 -11.06
N CYS A 289 11.84 -4.22 -11.90
CA CYS A 289 12.10 -3.47 -13.13
C CYS A 289 11.98 -1.97 -12.91
N GLN A 290 12.62 -1.21 -13.80
CA GLN A 290 12.57 0.25 -13.81
C GLN A 290 11.96 0.76 -15.11
N PHE A 291 11.02 1.70 -15.01
CA PHE A 291 10.37 2.38 -16.12
C PHE A 291 10.58 3.88 -15.96
N VAL A 292 11.51 4.46 -16.72
CA VAL A 292 11.96 5.84 -16.54
C VAL A 292 11.78 6.65 -17.82
N GLY A 293 11.04 7.76 -17.75
CA GLY A 293 10.99 8.72 -18.86
C GLY A 293 10.25 8.25 -20.12
N ASN A 294 9.47 7.15 -20.04
CA ASN A 294 8.78 6.60 -21.21
C ASN A 294 7.56 7.44 -21.58
N GLN A 295 7.23 7.46 -22.88
CA GLN A 295 6.21 8.37 -23.43
C GLN A 295 5.23 7.64 -24.35
N ALA A 296 3.94 7.92 -24.18
CA ALA A 296 2.87 7.42 -25.05
C ALA A 296 1.66 8.37 -25.10
N VAL A 297 0.62 8.00 -25.85
CA VAL A 297 -0.70 8.65 -25.72
C VAL A 297 -1.46 8.11 -24.51
N THR A 298 -1.39 6.80 -24.28
CA THR A 298 -1.98 6.15 -23.10
C THR A 298 -1.01 5.15 -22.46
N GLY A 299 -0.97 5.11 -21.13
CA GLY A 299 -0.01 4.28 -20.39
C GLY A 299 1.43 4.66 -20.70
N GLY A 300 1.92 5.78 -20.17
CA GLY A 300 3.22 6.34 -20.56
C GLY A 300 4.38 5.34 -20.44
N ALA A 301 4.34 4.45 -19.44
CA ALA A 301 5.18 3.26 -19.39
C ALA A 301 4.42 2.02 -19.87
N ILE A 302 3.34 1.64 -19.19
CA ILE A 302 2.61 0.39 -19.42
C ILE A 302 1.17 0.67 -19.82
N MET A 303 0.75 0.07 -20.93
CA MET A 303 -0.65 -0.13 -21.26
C MET A 303 -0.99 -1.62 -21.15
N CYS A 304 -1.98 -1.96 -20.32
CA CYS A 304 -2.42 -3.34 -20.10
C CYS A 304 -3.88 -3.51 -20.51
N THR A 305 -4.14 -4.46 -21.41
CA THR A 305 -5.49 -4.75 -21.93
C THR A 305 -5.83 -6.24 -21.84
N ARG A 306 -7.06 -6.59 -21.45
CA ARG A 306 -7.63 -7.96 -21.30
C ARG A 306 -7.00 -8.84 -20.22
N TRP A 307 -5.76 -9.26 -20.41
CA TRP A 307 -5.16 -10.40 -19.73
C TRP A 307 -4.19 -9.98 -18.60
N GLY A 308 -3.82 -10.95 -17.75
CA GLY A 308 -3.28 -10.68 -16.42
C GLY A 308 -1.86 -10.15 -16.47
N LEU A 309 -1.57 -9.14 -15.64
CA LEU A 309 -0.26 -8.54 -15.46
C LEU A 309 0.08 -8.55 -13.98
N ALA A 310 1.23 -9.11 -13.61
CA ALA A 310 1.74 -9.10 -12.25
C ALA A 310 3.02 -8.26 -12.18
N VAL A 311 2.97 -7.13 -11.50
CA VAL A 311 4.13 -6.26 -11.28
C VAL A 311 4.47 -6.23 -9.80
N SER A 312 5.74 -6.42 -9.46
CA SER A 312 6.21 -6.33 -8.08
C SER A 312 7.57 -5.67 -7.96
N ASP A 313 7.77 -4.96 -6.84
CA ASP A 313 9.05 -4.38 -6.44
C ASP A 313 9.67 -3.47 -7.52
N SER A 314 8.82 -2.83 -8.34
CA SER A 314 9.21 -2.11 -9.55
C SER A 314 8.92 -0.61 -9.44
N THR A 315 9.64 0.17 -10.24
CA THR A 315 9.66 1.64 -10.13
C THR A 315 9.29 2.31 -11.46
N PHE A 316 8.40 3.32 -11.39
CA PHE A 316 7.86 4.09 -12.50
C PHE A 316 8.13 5.58 -12.26
N LEU A 317 9.14 6.12 -12.95
CA LEU A 317 9.61 7.50 -12.75
C LEU A 317 9.47 8.33 -14.02
N ARG A 318 8.88 9.52 -13.90
CA ARG A 318 8.87 10.53 -14.98
C ARG A 318 8.29 10.04 -16.30
N ASN A 319 7.39 9.05 -16.27
CA ASN A 319 6.70 8.61 -17.47
C ASN A 319 5.56 9.59 -17.81
N SER A 320 5.28 9.74 -19.09
CA SER A 320 4.31 10.71 -19.58
C SER A 320 3.34 10.11 -20.58
N ALA A 321 2.05 10.34 -20.36
CA ALA A 321 0.99 10.05 -21.31
C ALA A 321 0.33 11.35 -21.75
N SER A 322 0.11 11.58 -23.05
CA SER A 322 -0.60 12.78 -23.48
C SER A 322 -2.07 12.79 -23.03
N ARG A 323 -2.67 11.61 -22.82
CA ARG A 323 -4.09 11.47 -22.46
C ARG A 323 -4.33 10.77 -21.13
N TRP A 324 -3.94 9.50 -21.00
CA TRP A 324 -4.46 8.63 -19.93
C TRP A 324 -3.36 7.80 -19.27
N GLY A 325 -3.24 7.87 -17.94
CA GLY A 325 -2.33 7.04 -17.15
C GLY A 325 -0.86 7.36 -17.42
N GLY A 326 -0.28 8.30 -16.67
CA GLY A 326 1.07 8.80 -16.96
C GLY A 326 2.15 7.72 -16.85
N ALA A 327 2.00 6.78 -15.92
CA ALA A 327 2.81 5.57 -15.86
C ALA A 327 2.03 4.37 -16.42
N VAL A 328 0.86 4.10 -15.85
CA VAL A 328 0.11 2.88 -16.12
C VAL A 328 -1.31 3.21 -16.52
N ARG A 329 -1.78 2.55 -17.59
CA ARG A 329 -3.19 2.45 -17.89
C ARG A 329 -3.64 0.99 -17.88
N LEU A 330 -4.76 0.73 -17.21
CA LEU A 330 -5.45 -0.55 -17.18
C LEU A 330 -6.80 -0.41 -17.88
N PHE A 331 -7.01 -1.15 -18.96
CA PHE A 331 -8.19 -1.01 -19.81
C PHE A 331 -8.82 -2.37 -20.12
N TYR A 332 -10.13 -2.52 -19.84
CA TYR A 332 -10.89 -3.73 -20.16
C TYR A 332 -10.21 -5.03 -19.69
N THR A 333 -9.68 -5.03 -18.46
CA THR A 333 -8.96 -6.20 -17.94
C THR A 333 -9.90 -7.17 -17.23
N VAL A 334 -9.95 -8.42 -17.68
CA VAL A 334 -10.81 -9.47 -17.12
C VAL A 334 -10.09 -10.39 -16.11
N SER A 335 -8.80 -10.15 -15.86
CA SER A 335 -7.88 -11.12 -15.23
C SER A 335 -7.03 -10.52 -14.10
N ASN A 336 -7.59 -9.54 -13.40
CA ASN A 336 -7.06 -8.91 -12.20
C ASN A 336 -5.57 -8.54 -12.22
N PRO A 337 -5.16 -7.52 -12.99
CA PRO A 337 -3.78 -7.03 -12.95
C PRO A 337 -3.41 -6.59 -11.52
N ARG A 338 -2.23 -7.01 -11.04
CA ARG A 338 -1.76 -6.76 -9.67
C ARG A 338 -0.45 -5.99 -9.67
N PHE A 339 -0.36 -4.98 -8.81
CA PHE A 339 0.84 -4.19 -8.56
C PHE A 339 1.14 -4.23 -7.06
N GLN A 340 2.30 -4.78 -6.68
CA GLN A 340 2.69 -4.93 -5.28
C GLN A 340 4.02 -4.23 -5.00
N ARG A 341 4.10 -3.43 -3.92
CA ARG A 341 5.36 -2.75 -3.51
C ARG A 341 6.00 -1.96 -4.65
N CYS A 342 5.18 -1.32 -5.47
CA CYS A 342 5.63 -0.51 -6.61
C CYS A 342 5.68 0.97 -6.25
N VAL A 343 6.58 1.71 -6.91
CA VAL A 343 6.76 3.15 -6.72
C VAL A 343 6.42 3.90 -8.01
N PHE A 344 5.47 4.83 -7.96
CA PHE A 344 5.04 5.67 -9.07
C PHE A 344 5.30 7.14 -8.73
N MET A 345 6.35 7.74 -9.29
CA MET A 345 6.67 9.13 -9.00
C MET A 345 6.96 10.01 -10.21
N TYR A 346 6.56 11.28 -10.11
CA TYR A 346 6.81 12.32 -11.11
C TYR A 346 6.21 12.02 -12.49
N ASN A 347 5.20 11.15 -12.57
CA ASN A 347 4.54 10.83 -13.82
C ASN A 347 3.49 11.89 -14.17
N THR A 348 3.22 12.06 -15.46
CA THR A 348 2.32 13.10 -15.96
C THR A 348 1.31 12.59 -16.97
N ALA A 349 0.05 12.99 -16.83
CA ALA A 349 -0.99 12.74 -17.85
C ALA A 349 -2.07 13.82 -17.89
N SER A 350 -2.99 13.73 -18.85
CA SER A 350 -4.24 14.52 -18.77
C SER A 350 -5.17 13.98 -17.70
N TYR A 351 -5.33 12.66 -17.60
CA TYR A 351 -6.10 11.99 -16.56
C TYR A 351 -5.30 10.86 -15.93
N GLY A 352 -5.32 10.74 -14.60
CA GLY A 352 -4.56 9.73 -13.87
C GLY A 352 -3.07 9.97 -14.01
N GLY A 353 -2.52 10.94 -13.26
CA GLY A 353 -1.14 11.40 -13.44
C GLY A 353 -0.11 10.27 -13.32
N ALA A 354 -0.35 9.27 -12.46
CA ALA A 354 0.37 7.99 -12.52
C ALA A 354 -0.49 6.88 -13.11
N ILE A 355 -1.66 6.64 -12.52
CA ILE A 355 -2.45 5.45 -12.77
C ILE A 355 -3.83 5.85 -13.27
N LEU A 356 -4.26 5.22 -14.37
CA LEU A 356 -5.64 5.26 -14.81
C LEU A 356 -6.17 3.84 -15.00
N ALA A 357 -7.36 3.56 -14.46
CA ALA A 357 -8.06 2.30 -14.70
C ALA A 357 -9.49 2.57 -15.15
N ASP A 358 -9.90 1.95 -16.25
CA ASP A 358 -11.19 2.24 -16.87
C ASP A 358 -11.86 1.02 -17.53
N ASN A 359 -13.17 1.13 -17.78
CA ASN A 359 -13.98 0.18 -18.57
C ASN A 359 -13.94 -1.26 -18.06
N TYR A 360 -14.71 -1.57 -17.00
CA TYR A 360 -14.86 -2.94 -16.44
C TYR A 360 -13.55 -3.60 -15.96
N THR A 361 -12.53 -2.79 -15.68
CA THR A 361 -11.22 -3.24 -15.17
C THR A 361 -11.28 -3.59 -13.69
N MET A 362 -10.65 -4.70 -13.30
CA MET A 362 -10.59 -5.24 -11.93
C MET A 362 -9.15 -5.37 -11.39
N GLY A 363 -8.36 -4.28 -11.31
CA GLY A 363 -6.98 -4.37 -10.82
C GLY A 363 -6.84 -4.37 -9.29
N SER A 364 -5.63 -4.61 -8.79
CA SER A 364 -5.26 -4.36 -7.40
C SER A 364 -3.88 -3.70 -7.27
N PHE A 365 -3.80 -2.73 -6.37
CA PHE A 365 -2.57 -2.04 -5.98
C PHE A 365 -2.37 -2.23 -4.48
N GLY A 366 -1.30 -2.95 -4.11
CA GLY A 366 -0.95 -3.29 -2.73
C GLY A 366 0.37 -2.69 -2.33
N ASP A 367 0.43 -2.05 -1.16
CA ASP A 367 1.66 -1.49 -0.57
C ASP A 367 2.46 -0.59 -1.54
N CYS A 368 1.77 0.12 -2.43
CA CYS A 368 2.39 0.98 -3.42
C CYS A 368 2.58 2.42 -2.91
N ILE A 369 3.60 3.10 -3.43
CA ILE A 369 3.80 4.55 -3.23
C ILE A 369 3.45 5.25 -4.54
N ILE A 370 2.43 6.11 -4.52
CA ILE A 370 1.97 6.90 -5.67
C ILE A 370 2.15 8.37 -5.30
N ALA A 371 3.28 8.95 -5.69
CA ALA A 371 3.65 10.28 -5.18
C ALA A 371 4.17 11.27 -6.22
N ARG A 372 3.86 12.56 -6.04
CA ARG A 372 4.37 13.66 -6.88
C ARG A 372 4.01 13.54 -8.35
N ASN A 373 2.88 12.92 -8.66
CA ASN A 373 2.37 12.81 -10.03
C ASN A 373 1.46 14.00 -10.35
N THR A 374 1.32 14.32 -11.63
CA THR A 374 0.55 15.48 -12.09
C THR A 374 -0.47 15.09 -13.16
N ALA A 375 -1.72 15.47 -12.94
CA ALA A 375 -2.79 15.40 -13.95
C ALA A 375 -3.21 16.80 -14.40
N ARG A 376 -3.31 17.00 -15.73
CA ARG A 376 -3.83 18.26 -16.32
C ARG A 376 -5.35 18.42 -16.17
N VAL A 377 -6.06 17.33 -15.90
CA VAL A 377 -7.50 17.34 -15.65
C VAL A 377 -7.76 16.70 -14.30
N ASP A 378 -7.99 15.39 -14.23
CA ASP A 378 -8.37 14.74 -12.96
C ASP A 378 -7.43 13.63 -12.53
N GLY A 379 -7.42 13.37 -11.22
CA GLY A 379 -6.73 12.23 -10.63
C GLY A 379 -5.22 12.44 -10.68
N GLY A 380 -4.70 13.39 -9.90
CA GLY A 380 -3.28 13.73 -9.90
C GLY A 380 -2.39 12.51 -9.66
N GLY A 381 -2.77 11.63 -8.75
CA GLY A 381 -2.19 10.29 -8.60
C GLY A 381 -2.96 9.24 -9.41
N VAL A 382 -4.23 9.06 -9.07
CA VAL A 382 -5.07 7.95 -9.54
C VAL A 382 -6.38 8.47 -10.14
N ALA A 383 -6.80 7.89 -11.27
CA ALA A 383 -8.14 8.09 -11.82
C ALA A 383 -8.83 6.76 -12.15
N LEU A 384 -10.06 6.57 -11.67
CA LEU A 384 -10.90 5.39 -11.94
C LEU A 384 -12.17 5.80 -12.70
N TYR A 385 -12.44 5.15 -13.83
CA TYR A 385 -13.57 5.47 -14.70
C TYR A 385 -14.42 4.26 -15.10
N TYR A 386 -15.68 4.48 -15.47
CA TYR A 386 -16.53 3.55 -16.24
C TYR A 386 -16.58 2.11 -15.68
N HIS A 387 -17.28 1.90 -14.57
CA HIS A 387 -17.45 0.58 -13.92
C HIS A 387 -16.13 -0.10 -13.50
N CYS A 388 -15.08 0.68 -13.25
CA CYS A 388 -13.83 0.15 -12.72
C CYS A 388 -14.01 -0.34 -11.28
N LEU A 389 -13.52 -1.55 -10.99
CA LEU A 389 -13.51 -2.20 -9.67
C LEU A 389 -12.11 -2.29 -9.05
N THR A 390 -11.13 -1.58 -9.61
CA THR A 390 -9.75 -1.62 -9.14
C THR A 390 -9.65 -1.20 -7.67
N THR A 391 -8.88 -1.96 -6.89
CA THR A 391 -8.71 -1.74 -5.45
C THR A 391 -7.32 -1.25 -5.08
N PHE A 392 -7.24 -0.50 -3.99
CA PHE A 392 -6.02 0.03 -3.38
C PHE A 392 -5.99 -0.36 -1.91
N PHE A 393 -4.93 -1.03 -1.47
CA PHE A 393 -4.74 -1.42 -0.08
C PHE A 393 -3.31 -1.18 0.40
N GLY A 394 -3.13 -0.66 1.62
CA GLY A 394 -1.80 -0.40 2.18
C GLY A 394 -1.00 0.68 1.42
N CYS A 395 -1.63 1.43 0.52
CA CYS A 395 -0.94 2.35 -0.37
C CYS A 395 -0.73 3.74 0.28
N THR A 396 0.35 4.41 -0.11
CA THR A 396 0.59 5.83 0.19
C THR A 396 0.41 6.65 -1.07
N ILE A 397 -0.58 7.54 -1.08
CA ILE A 397 -0.91 8.44 -2.20
C ILE A 397 -0.58 9.86 -1.76
N ALA A 398 0.59 10.37 -2.17
CA ALA A 398 1.19 11.55 -1.55
C ALA A 398 1.61 12.65 -2.53
N ASP A 399 1.40 13.92 -2.16
CA ASP A 399 1.99 15.06 -2.87
C ASP A 399 1.62 15.12 -4.37
N ASN A 400 0.49 14.54 -4.77
CA ASN A 400 0.03 14.54 -6.16
C ASN A 400 -0.77 15.81 -6.47
N TYR A 401 -0.80 16.19 -7.75
CA TYR A 401 -1.37 17.45 -8.19
C TYR A 401 -2.37 17.28 -9.36
N ALA A 402 -3.57 17.81 -9.21
CA ALA A 402 -4.57 17.89 -10.27
C ALA A 402 -4.93 19.35 -10.59
N TRP A 403 -4.97 19.69 -11.87
CA TRP A 403 -5.42 21.02 -12.32
C TRP A 403 -6.94 21.19 -12.25
N ARG A 404 -7.71 20.11 -12.27
CA ARG A 404 -9.16 20.13 -12.04
C ARG A 404 -9.48 19.44 -10.74
N ASP A 405 -9.86 18.16 -10.75
CA ASP A 405 -10.44 17.52 -9.58
C ASP A 405 -9.61 16.29 -9.13
N GLY A 406 -9.62 15.96 -7.84
CA GLY A 406 -9.01 14.73 -7.33
C GLY A 406 -7.48 14.77 -7.33
N GLY A 407 -6.88 15.59 -6.47
CA GLY A 407 -5.42 15.71 -6.38
C GLY A 407 -4.75 14.36 -6.11
N GLY A 408 -5.25 13.61 -5.13
CA GLY A 408 -4.81 12.23 -4.88
C GLY A 408 -5.52 11.24 -5.79
N MET A 409 -6.85 11.16 -5.64
CA MET A 409 -7.69 10.19 -6.34
C MET A 409 -8.95 10.83 -6.93
N PHE A 410 -9.33 10.38 -8.12
CA PHE A 410 -10.59 10.72 -8.76
C PHE A 410 -11.37 9.45 -9.12
N LEU A 411 -12.60 9.32 -8.62
CA LEU A 411 -13.44 8.14 -8.79
C LEU A 411 -14.76 8.49 -9.47
N MET A 412 -14.93 7.96 -10.67
CA MET A 412 -16.13 8.05 -11.51
C MET A 412 -16.51 6.63 -11.94
N THR A 413 -17.00 5.85 -10.99
CA THR A 413 -17.33 4.43 -11.16
C THR A 413 -18.65 4.13 -10.49
N THR A 414 -19.43 3.17 -10.99
CA THR A 414 -20.69 2.75 -10.33
C THR A 414 -20.48 1.56 -9.38
N SER A 415 -19.26 1.39 -8.86
CA SER A 415 -18.95 0.30 -7.93
C SER A 415 -19.57 0.55 -6.57
N TYR A 416 -20.12 -0.51 -5.98
CA TYR A 416 -20.56 -0.57 -4.58
C TYR A 416 -19.55 -1.33 -3.69
N TYR A 417 -18.47 -1.85 -4.27
CA TYR A 417 -17.47 -2.62 -3.53
C TYR A 417 -16.48 -1.69 -2.81
N GLN A 418 -15.85 -2.22 -1.77
CA GLN A 418 -14.70 -1.58 -1.12
C GLN A 418 -13.56 -1.38 -2.12
N GLN A 419 -13.14 -0.14 -2.36
CA GLN A 419 -12.08 0.17 -3.32
C GLN A 419 -10.79 0.67 -2.67
N VAL A 420 -10.87 1.26 -1.46
CA VAL A 420 -9.70 1.85 -0.82
C VAL A 420 -9.66 1.45 0.64
N SER A 421 -8.63 0.74 1.09
CA SER A 421 -8.51 0.32 2.49
C SER A 421 -7.10 0.46 3.03
N ASN A 422 -6.96 0.80 4.32
CA ASN A 422 -5.64 0.92 4.96
C ASN A 422 -4.66 1.82 4.19
N CYS A 423 -5.16 2.85 3.51
CA CYS A 423 -4.35 3.73 2.68
C CYS A 423 -4.12 5.08 3.38
N THR A 424 -2.97 5.69 3.11
CA THR A 424 -2.67 7.08 3.53
C THR A 424 -2.70 7.99 2.30
N ILE A 425 -3.58 8.99 2.31
CA ILE A 425 -3.80 9.95 1.22
C ILE A 425 -3.43 11.33 1.77
N ILE A 426 -2.23 11.81 1.42
CA ILE A 426 -1.58 12.90 2.15
C ILE A 426 -1.00 14.00 1.25
N ARG A 427 -1.20 15.27 1.63
CA ARG A 427 -0.59 16.45 0.96
C ARG A 427 -0.88 16.54 -0.54
N ASN A 428 -1.97 15.96 -1.00
CA ASN A 428 -2.39 16.09 -2.40
C ASN A 428 -3.10 17.42 -2.62
N ARG A 429 -3.03 17.94 -3.85
CA ARG A 429 -3.56 19.26 -4.21
C ARG A 429 -4.41 19.23 -5.47
N ALA A 430 -5.58 19.85 -5.42
CA ALA A 430 -6.42 20.15 -6.57
C ALA A 430 -6.59 21.67 -6.73
N LEU A 431 -6.48 22.20 -7.96
CA LEU A 431 -6.92 23.59 -8.24
C LEU A 431 -8.45 23.69 -8.38
N GLY A 432 -9.14 22.59 -8.65
CA GLY A 432 -10.57 22.45 -8.49
C GLY A 432 -10.91 21.90 -7.10
N SER A 433 -11.65 20.80 -7.07
CA SER A 433 -12.20 20.22 -5.86
C SER A 433 -11.61 18.84 -5.52
N GLY A 434 -11.70 18.42 -4.26
CA GLY A 434 -11.18 17.12 -3.82
C GLY A 434 -9.66 17.05 -3.87
N GLY A 435 -9.00 17.73 -2.94
CA GLY A 435 -7.54 17.65 -2.83
C GLY A 435 -7.08 16.20 -2.60
N GLY A 436 -7.72 15.50 -1.67
CA GLY A 436 -7.51 14.08 -1.43
C GLY A 436 -8.27 13.21 -2.43
N ILE A 437 -9.60 13.16 -2.30
CA ILE A 437 -10.47 12.22 -3.04
C ILE A 437 -11.69 12.94 -3.65
N VAL A 438 -12.06 12.56 -4.87
CA VAL A 438 -13.33 12.94 -5.51
C VAL A 438 -14.18 11.72 -5.85
N PHE A 439 -15.48 11.82 -5.55
CA PHE A 439 -16.52 10.90 -6.01
C PHE A 439 -17.54 11.65 -6.91
N THR A 440 -17.80 11.10 -8.09
CA THR A 440 -18.73 11.68 -9.07
C THR A 440 -19.47 10.58 -9.85
N ASP A 441 -20.57 10.95 -10.48
CA ASP A 441 -21.43 10.09 -11.32
C ASP A 441 -21.87 8.79 -10.63
N SER A 442 -22.55 8.97 -9.48
CA SER A 442 -23.09 7.89 -8.64
C SER A 442 -22.04 6.95 -8.04
N ALA A 443 -20.80 7.41 -7.88
CA ALA A 443 -19.75 6.63 -7.25
C ALA A 443 -20.01 6.43 -5.75
N SER A 444 -20.19 5.17 -5.36
CA SER A 444 -20.53 4.79 -3.98
C SER A 444 -19.66 3.65 -3.45
N PRO A 445 -18.33 3.65 -3.66
CA PRO A 445 -17.48 2.60 -3.11
C PRO A 445 -17.29 2.76 -1.60
N GLY A 446 -16.84 1.69 -0.95
CA GLY A 446 -16.39 1.74 0.43
C GLY A 446 -14.95 2.26 0.56
N ILE A 447 -14.70 3.03 1.62
CA ILE A 447 -13.40 3.48 2.12
C ILE A 447 -13.29 3.07 3.60
N GLN A 448 -12.24 2.36 3.98
CA GLN A 448 -12.13 1.77 5.31
C GLN A 448 -10.72 1.93 5.87
N ARG A 449 -10.62 2.36 7.14
CA ARG A 449 -9.34 2.47 7.84
C ARG A 449 -8.30 3.30 7.07
N CYS A 450 -8.76 4.34 6.40
CA CYS A 450 -7.92 5.22 5.61
C CYS A 450 -7.62 6.53 6.34
N VAL A 451 -6.46 7.10 6.07
CA VAL A 451 -6.05 8.41 6.58
C VAL A 451 -5.99 9.41 5.43
N VAL A 452 -6.88 10.40 5.43
CA VAL A 452 -6.93 11.50 4.46
C VAL A 452 -6.48 12.78 5.15
N ILE A 453 -5.21 13.15 4.96
CA ILE A 453 -4.56 14.18 5.79
C ILE A 453 -3.81 15.27 5.02
N SER A 454 -3.93 16.52 5.48
CA SER A 454 -3.19 17.68 4.94
C SER A 454 -3.36 17.90 3.43
N ASN A 455 -4.50 17.47 2.85
CA ASN A 455 -4.79 17.71 1.45
C ASN A 455 -5.38 19.10 1.25
N SER A 456 -5.23 19.67 0.06
CA SER A 456 -5.66 21.04 -0.25
C SER A 456 -6.46 21.14 -1.54
N ALA A 457 -7.49 21.99 -1.53
CA ALA A 457 -8.29 22.32 -2.71
C ALA A 457 -8.50 23.83 -2.83
N VAL A 458 -8.28 24.40 -4.02
CA VAL A 458 -8.55 25.83 -4.26
C VAL A 458 -10.06 26.11 -4.38
N ARG A 459 -10.86 25.11 -4.78
CA ARG A 459 -12.31 25.21 -4.72
C ARG A 459 -12.82 24.53 -3.46
N ASP A 460 -13.36 23.32 -3.58
CA ASP A 460 -14.18 22.74 -2.53
C ASP A 460 -13.75 21.33 -2.12
N GLY A 461 -14.09 20.92 -0.89
CA GLY A 461 -13.89 19.55 -0.38
C GLY A 461 -12.43 19.13 -0.37
N ALA A 462 -11.57 19.72 0.46
CA ALA A 462 -10.13 19.47 0.37
C ALA A 462 -9.74 18.03 0.73
N GLY A 463 -10.35 17.45 1.76
CA GLY A 463 -10.19 16.03 2.05
C GLY A 463 -10.95 15.18 1.03
N ILE A 464 -12.28 15.25 1.08
CA ILE A 464 -13.18 14.44 0.28
C ILE A 464 -14.28 15.32 -0.32
N PHE A 465 -14.52 15.16 -1.62
CA PHE A 465 -15.61 15.83 -2.32
C PHE A 465 -16.51 14.81 -3.03
N CYS A 466 -17.82 14.86 -2.77
CA CYS A 466 -18.81 14.02 -3.44
C CYS A 466 -19.85 14.87 -4.17
N ARG A 467 -20.14 14.53 -5.42
CA ARG A 467 -21.17 15.18 -6.23
C ARG A 467 -21.98 14.17 -7.03
N THR A 468 -23.08 14.65 -7.65
CA THR A 468 -23.88 13.87 -8.63
C THR A 468 -24.34 12.51 -8.07
N GLY A 469 -25.01 12.53 -6.92
CA GLY A 469 -25.58 11.33 -6.29
C GLY A 469 -24.57 10.33 -5.70
N SER A 470 -23.29 10.70 -5.58
CA SER A 470 -22.24 9.80 -5.09
C SER A 470 -22.33 9.62 -3.58
N SER A 471 -22.49 8.38 -3.11
CA SER A 471 -22.78 8.09 -1.69
C SER A 471 -21.81 7.07 -1.12
N PRO A 472 -20.50 7.40 -0.99
CA PRO A 472 -19.50 6.48 -0.45
C PRO A 472 -19.78 6.15 1.02
N LYS A 473 -19.36 4.95 1.44
CA LYS A 473 -19.34 4.54 2.85
C LYS A 473 -17.92 4.67 3.38
N LEU A 474 -17.75 5.44 4.46
CA LEU A 474 -16.49 5.66 5.15
C LEU A 474 -16.59 5.00 6.52
N GLU A 475 -15.73 4.03 6.77
CA GLU A 475 -15.66 3.27 8.01
C GLU A 475 -14.28 3.46 8.66
N ASP A 476 -14.25 3.83 9.94
CA ASP A 476 -13.01 3.94 10.72
C ASP A 476 -11.94 4.82 10.05
N CYS A 477 -12.36 5.88 9.36
CA CYS A 477 -11.48 6.74 8.59
C CYS A 477 -11.08 8.00 9.38
N LEU A 478 -9.84 8.44 9.19
CA LEU A 478 -9.31 9.68 9.74
C LEU A 478 -9.21 10.74 8.62
N ILE A 479 -9.95 11.84 8.74
CA ILE A 479 -9.98 12.96 7.79
C ILE A 479 -9.48 14.21 8.52
N LEU A 480 -8.18 14.48 8.39
CA LEU A 480 -7.46 15.38 9.28
C LEU A 480 -6.78 16.54 8.54
N ASP A 481 -6.80 17.74 9.10
CA ASP A 481 -5.95 18.86 8.64
C ASP A 481 -6.11 19.21 7.15
N ASN A 482 -7.25 18.94 6.53
CA ASN A 482 -7.47 19.27 5.13
C ASN A 482 -7.96 20.72 4.99
N ALA A 483 -7.49 21.42 3.95
CA ALA A 483 -7.71 22.86 3.79
C ALA A 483 -8.31 23.24 2.42
N SER A 484 -9.53 23.79 2.41
CA SER A 484 -10.15 24.33 1.19
C SER A 484 -10.21 25.85 1.16
N GLU A 485 -10.04 26.45 -0.02
CA GLU A 485 -10.15 27.91 -0.17
C GLU A 485 -11.59 28.40 -0.42
N ASN A 486 -12.53 27.51 -0.72
CA ASN A 486 -13.95 27.83 -0.77
C ASN A 486 -14.72 27.04 0.29
N ASN A 487 -15.34 25.91 -0.01
CA ASN A 487 -16.23 25.21 0.93
C ASN A 487 -15.71 23.82 1.34
N GLY A 488 -16.09 23.35 2.53
CA GLY A 488 -15.83 21.97 2.96
C GLY A 488 -14.35 21.67 3.15
N GLY A 489 -13.81 21.88 4.34
CA GLY A 489 -12.41 21.57 4.63
C GLY A 489 -12.18 20.05 4.59
N GLY A 490 -12.90 19.32 5.43
CA GLY A 490 -12.82 17.86 5.50
C GLY A 490 -13.61 17.18 4.39
N VAL A 491 -14.94 17.26 4.48
CA VAL A 491 -15.87 16.59 3.56
C VAL A 491 -16.87 17.59 2.99
N TYR A 492 -17.06 17.57 1.68
CA TYR A 492 -18.12 18.33 1.01
C TYR A 492 -19.00 17.42 0.14
N LEU A 493 -20.31 17.54 0.33
CA LEU A 493 -21.32 16.72 -0.31
C LEU A 493 -22.33 17.63 -1.02
N ILE A 494 -22.54 17.39 -2.31
CA ILE A 494 -23.49 18.15 -3.13
C ILE A 494 -24.38 17.25 -3.99
N ASP A 495 -25.51 17.79 -4.47
CA ASP A 495 -26.36 17.18 -5.49
C ASP A 495 -26.83 15.75 -5.15
N GLY A 496 -27.43 15.58 -3.96
CA GLY A 496 -27.97 14.31 -3.50
C GLY A 496 -26.93 13.27 -3.10
N SER A 497 -25.67 13.67 -2.90
CA SER A 497 -24.57 12.80 -2.48
C SER A 497 -24.65 12.53 -0.97
N ASN A 498 -25.08 11.35 -0.56
CA ASN A 498 -25.42 11.03 0.83
C ASN A 498 -24.40 10.06 1.44
N ALA A 499 -23.17 10.54 1.66
CA ALA A 499 -22.12 9.72 2.26
C ALA A 499 -22.48 9.23 3.68
N VAL A 500 -22.00 8.05 4.03
CA VAL A 500 -22.11 7.48 5.38
C VAL A 500 -20.73 7.53 6.03
N LEU A 501 -20.63 8.15 7.20
CA LEU A 501 -19.43 8.22 8.03
C LEU A 501 -19.74 7.47 9.33
N ASP A 502 -19.06 6.35 9.54
CA ASP A 502 -19.24 5.43 10.66
C ASP A 502 -17.88 5.21 11.34
N GLY A 503 -17.78 5.42 12.65
CA GLY A 503 -16.50 5.29 13.36
C GLY A 503 -15.42 6.30 12.91
N CYS A 504 -15.80 7.40 12.25
CA CYS A 504 -14.84 8.29 11.60
C CYS A 504 -14.41 9.46 12.48
N ALA A 505 -13.19 9.96 12.27
CA ALA A 505 -12.72 11.23 12.85
C ALA A 505 -12.54 12.28 11.74
N VAL A 506 -13.35 13.34 11.76
CA VAL A 506 -13.21 14.52 10.90
C VAL A 506 -12.70 15.66 11.74
N ALA A 507 -11.38 15.91 11.73
CA ALA A 507 -10.79 16.84 12.68
C ALA A 507 -9.75 17.81 12.09
N TYR A 508 -9.64 18.98 12.71
CA TYR A 508 -8.66 20.03 12.36
C TYR A 508 -8.72 20.51 10.90
N ASN A 509 -9.82 20.25 10.20
CA ASN A 509 -9.97 20.69 8.83
C ASN A 509 -10.36 22.17 8.79
N SER A 510 -9.93 22.88 7.75
CA SER A 510 -10.12 24.32 7.63
C SER A 510 -10.70 24.73 6.28
N THR A 511 -11.51 25.79 6.30
CA THR A 511 -12.07 26.37 5.07
C THR A 511 -12.22 27.88 5.14
N LYS A 512 -11.96 28.57 4.02
CA LYS A 512 -12.10 30.04 3.93
C LYS A 512 -13.55 30.50 3.72
N ASN A 513 -14.50 29.59 3.46
CA ASN A 513 -15.93 29.89 3.42
C ASN A 513 -16.67 29.14 4.53
N SER A 514 -17.41 28.08 4.20
CA SER A 514 -18.33 27.41 5.13
C SER A 514 -18.13 25.89 5.16
N GLY A 515 -18.43 25.28 6.30
CA GLY A 515 -18.29 23.84 6.57
C GLY A 515 -16.85 23.42 6.78
N GLY A 516 -16.29 23.69 7.96
CA GLY A 516 -14.91 23.34 8.29
C GLY A 516 -14.69 21.82 8.22
N GLY A 517 -15.49 21.08 9.00
CA GLY A 517 -15.48 19.62 9.02
C GLY A 517 -16.27 19.05 7.84
N ILE A 518 -17.60 19.11 7.92
CA ILE A 518 -18.52 18.53 6.95
C ILE A 518 -19.47 19.60 6.42
N TYR A 519 -19.66 19.64 5.10
CA TYR A 519 -20.67 20.46 4.46
C TYR A 519 -21.58 19.59 3.58
N ALA A 520 -22.88 19.62 3.87
CA ALA A 520 -23.93 19.01 3.07
C ALA A 520 -24.81 20.08 2.38
N TYR A 521 -24.66 20.23 1.07
CA TYR A 521 -25.48 21.12 0.24
C TYR A 521 -26.45 20.27 -0.59
N ASN A 522 -27.76 20.36 -0.32
CA ASN A 522 -28.74 19.48 -0.99
C ASN A 522 -28.32 17.99 -0.89
N ALA A 523 -27.80 17.61 0.28
CA ALA A 523 -27.24 16.30 0.59
C ALA A 523 -27.58 15.93 2.03
N SER A 524 -27.78 14.65 2.31
CA SER A 524 -28.23 14.13 3.60
C SER A 524 -27.29 13.01 4.08
N PRO A 525 -26.05 13.34 4.46
CA PRO A 525 -25.13 12.35 5.04
C PRO A 525 -25.67 11.73 6.32
N VAL A 526 -25.14 10.55 6.63
CA VAL A 526 -25.28 9.90 7.93
C VAL A 526 -23.93 9.94 8.61
N VAL A 527 -23.85 10.56 9.78
CA VAL A 527 -22.67 10.62 10.64
C VAL A 527 -23.02 9.87 11.92
N THR A 528 -22.37 8.75 12.18
CA THR A 528 -22.66 7.89 13.32
C THR A 528 -21.39 7.47 14.02
N SER A 529 -21.42 7.39 15.35
CA SER A 529 -20.29 6.94 16.17
C SER A 529 -18.97 7.63 15.78
N SER A 530 -19.05 8.93 15.49
CA SER A 530 -17.98 9.68 14.85
C SER A 530 -17.58 10.91 15.67
N LEU A 531 -16.33 11.33 15.50
CA LEU A 531 -15.77 12.54 16.09
C LEU A 531 -15.63 13.64 15.03
N VAL A 532 -16.30 14.77 15.22
CA VAL A 532 -16.13 15.99 14.43
C VAL A 532 -15.52 17.06 15.31
N SER A 533 -14.20 17.26 15.23
CA SER A 533 -13.48 18.07 16.23
C SER A 533 -12.48 19.09 15.70
N GLY A 534 -12.38 20.26 16.32
CA GLY A 534 -11.30 21.23 16.03
C GLY A 534 -11.35 21.83 14.63
N ASN A 535 -12.46 21.68 13.89
CA ASN A 535 -12.57 22.17 12.52
C ASN A 535 -12.89 23.67 12.48
N THR A 536 -12.40 24.37 11.46
CA THR A 536 -12.51 25.84 11.36
C THR A 536 -13.13 26.30 10.05
N ALA A 537 -14.15 27.15 10.13
CA ALA A 537 -14.76 27.85 8.99
C ALA A 537 -14.74 29.37 9.19
N SER A 538 -14.44 30.12 8.12
CA SER A 538 -14.43 31.60 8.17
C SER A 538 -15.82 32.23 8.14
N TYR A 539 -16.87 31.46 7.84
CA TYR A 539 -18.25 31.94 7.81
C TYR A 539 -19.15 31.07 8.69
N TYR A 540 -19.60 29.92 8.19
CA TYR A 540 -20.67 29.14 8.83
C TYR A 540 -20.29 27.67 9.02
N GLY A 541 -20.75 27.06 10.11
CA GLY A 541 -20.61 25.62 10.35
C GLY A 541 -19.16 25.19 10.53
N GLY A 542 -18.61 25.38 11.73
CA GLY A 542 -17.24 24.93 12.03
C GLY A 542 -17.15 23.41 11.90
N GLY A 543 -18.01 22.69 12.62
CA GLY A 543 -18.13 21.24 12.56
C GLY A 543 -18.95 20.78 11.36
N LEU A 544 -20.25 21.08 11.38
CA LEU A 544 -21.19 20.76 10.31
C LEU A 544 -21.88 22.01 9.72
N TYR A 545 -22.05 22.04 8.41
CA TYR A 545 -22.97 22.93 7.72
C TYR A 545 -23.94 22.12 6.85
N CYS A 546 -25.25 22.32 6.99
CA CYS A 546 -26.24 21.76 6.09
C CYS A 546 -27.25 22.79 5.56
N GLU A 547 -27.59 22.68 4.26
CA GLU A 547 -28.60 23.55 3.62
C GLU A 547 -29.36 22.90 2.44
N TRP A 548 -30.39 23.62 1.96
CA TRP A 548 -31.24 23.28 0.82
C TRP A 548 -32.05 22.00 1.00
N ARG A 549 -32.98 21.99 1.95
CA ARG A 549 -33.91 20.85 2.19
C ARG A 549 -33.20 19.51 2.46
N ALA A 550 -31.92 19.57 2.83
CA ALA A 550 -31.16 18.46 3.33
C ALA A 550 -31.77 17.90 4.62
N SER A 551 -31.51 16.62 4.89
CA SER A 551 -31.97 15.91 6.09
C SER A 551 -30.85 15.01 6.64
N PRO A 552 -29.66 15.55 6.98
CA PRO A 552 -28.57 14.74 7.48
C PRO A 552 -28.92 14.14 8.85
N GLN A 553 -28.33 12.98 9.14
CA GLN A 553 -28.46 12.30 10.42
C GLN A 553 -27.12 12.36 11.16
N VAL A 554 -27.14 12.82 12.40
CA VAL A 554 -25.97 12.86 13.30
C VAL A 554 -26.35 12.09 14.56
N LEU A 555 -25.73 10.92 14.74
CA LEU A 555 -26.15 9.91 15.71
C LEU A 555 -24.94 9.49 16.55
N ASN A 556 -25.11 9.32 17.87
CA ASN A 556 -24.06 8.77 18.76
C ASN A 556 -22.68 9.42 18.55
N SER A 557 -22.63 10.74 18.34
CA SER A 557 -21.41 11.41 17.83
C SER A 557 -20.97 12.57 18.71
N LEU A 558 -19.67 12.83 18.68
CA LEU A 558 -19.01 13.93 19.38
C LEU A 558 -18.74 15.09 18.41
N ILE A 559 -19.25 16.28 18.72
CA ILE A 559 -19.04 17.51 17.95
C ILE A 559 -18.37 18.54 18.85
N LEU A 560 -17.04 18.55 18.83
CA LEU A 560 -16.22 19.22 19.85
C LEU A 560 -15.33 20.31 19.26
N ASP A 561 -15.09 21.40 19.99
CA ASP A 561 -14.00 22.34 19.67
C ASP A 561 -14.02 22.97 18.27
N ASN A 562 -15.17 22.95 17.58
CA ASN A 562 -15.25 23.48 16.23
C ASN A 562 -15.48 25.00 16.25
N THR A 563 -14.90 25.70 15.29
CA THR A 563 -14.92 27.16 15.21
C THR A 563 -15.54 27.65 13.90
N ALA A 564 -16.57 28.48 14.00
CA ALA A 564 -17.07 29.29 12.88
C ALA A 564 -16.90 30.77 13.22
N GLN A 565 -16.30 31.57 12.34
CA GLN A 565 -16.08 33.00 12.62
C GLN A 565 -17.37 33.83 12.64
N ARG A 566 -18.51 33.28 12.17
CA ARG A 566 -19.82 33.95 12.27
C ARG A 566 -20.85 33.14 13.06
N TYR A 567 -21.35 32.03 12.50
CA TYR A 567 -22.50 31.31 13.08
C TYR A 567 -22.32 29.79 13.02
N GLY A 568 -22.87 29.09 14.02
CA GLY A 568 -22.89 27.62 14.03
C GLY A 568 -21.51 27.03 14.24
N GLY A 569 -20.93 27.16 15.44
CA GLY A 569 -19.61 26.62 15.74
C GLY A 569 -19.60 25.10 15.55
N GLY A 570 -20.51 24.41 16.24
CA GLY A 570 -20.76 22.97 16.09
C GLY A 570 -21.56 22.67 14.82
N MET A 571 -22.75 23.24 14.67
CA MET A 571 -23.63 23.02 13.52
C MET A 571 -24.36 24.28 13.07
N TYR A 572 -24.37 24.53 11.76
CA TYR A 572 -25.21 25.56 11.11
C TYR A 572 -26.24 24.91 10.17
N ILE A 573 -27.51 25.31 10.29
CA ILE A 573 -28.65 24.69 9.61
C ILE A 573 -29.46 25.77 8.88
N TYR A 574 -29.64 25.62 7.56
CA TYR A 574 -30.21 26.69 6.74
C TYR A 574 -31.14 26.18 5.60
N ARG A 575 -32.01 27.07 5.09
CA ARG A 575 -32.88 26.83 3.92
C ARG A 575 -33.71 25.55 4.00
N GLU A 576 -34.66 25.52 4.94
CA GLU A 576 -35.65 24.43 5.09
C GLU A 576 -34.98 23.06 5.35
N CYS A 577 -33.79 23.04 5.95
CA CYS A 577 -33.10 21.81 6.32
C CYS A 577 -33.73 21.20 7.59
N VAL A 578 -33.76 19.88 7.66
CA VAL A 578 -34.44 19.12 8.74
C VAL A 578 -33.53 18.00 9.28
N PRO A 579 -32.36 18.35 9.84
CA PRO A 579 -31.45 17.34 10.33
C PRO A 579 -32.00 16.62 11.57
N VAL A 580 -31.60 15.36 11.75
CA VAL A 580 -31.89 14.55 12.93
C VAL A 580 -30.60 14.41 13.73
N VAL A 581 -30.60 14.91 14.96
CA VAL A 581 -29.48 14.87 15.89
C VAL A 581 -29.92 14.09 17.13
N THR A 582 -29.28 12.96 17.39
CA THR A 582 -29.69 12.05 18.45
C THR A 582 -28.49 11.49 19.19
N ASN A 583 -28.53 11.43 20.53
CA ASN A 583 -27.47 10.86 21.36
C ASN A 583 -26.10 11.49 21.05
N CYS A 584 -26.02 12.82 20.98
CA CYS A 584 -24.79 13.50 20.60
C CYS A 584 -24.27 14.40 21.72
N THR A 585 -23.00 14.76 21.67
CA THR A 585 -22.42 15.78 22.57
C THR A 585 -21.81 16.91 21.73
N PHE A 586 -22.40 18.10 21.84
CA PHE A 586 -21.91 19.36 21.25
C PHE A 586 -21.26 20.21 22.34
N ALA A 587 -19.93 20.20 22.43
CA ALA A 587 -19.23 20.95 23.47
C ALA A 587 -18.05 21.78 22.99
N PHE A 588 -17.79 22.88 23.69
CA PHE A 588 -16.63 23.77 23.47
C PHE A 588 -16.54 24.40 22.07
N ASN A 589 -17.64 24.38 21.32
CA ASN A 589 -17.69 24.97 19.99
C ASN A 589 -17.83 26.49 20.07
N THR A 590 -17.21 27.16 19.10
CA THR A 590 -17.03 28.61 19.07
C THR A 590 -17.69 29.24 17.84
N ALA A 591 -18.64 30.13 18.09
CA ALA A 591 -19.13 31.10 17.13
C ALA A 591 -19.29 32.47 17.82
N PRO A 592 -18.54 33.52 17.41
CA PRO A 592 -18.58 34.82 18.06
C PRO A 592 -19.94 35.51 18.03
N ASN A 593 -20.74 35.28 16.98
CA ASN A 593 -22.05 35.92 16.89
C ASN A 593 -23.12 35.08 17.60
N GLN A 594 -23.49 33.93 17.04
CA GLN A 594 -24.65 33.15 17.49
C GLN A 594 -24.52 31.65 17.19
N GLY A 595 -25.13 30.81 18.03
CA GLY A 595 -25.18 29.36 17.89
C GLY A 595 -23.79 28.71 17.92
N GLY A 596 -23.06 28.92 19.01
CA GLY A 596 -21.78 28.23 19.25
C GLY A 596 -21.94 26.73 19.13
N GLY A 597 -22.95 26.14 19.79
CA GLY A 597 -23.36 24.75 19.61
C GLY A 597 -24.15 24.57 18.30
N VAL A 598 -25.39 25.06 18.26
CA VAL A 598 -26.29 24.87 17.11
C VAL A 598 -26.94 26.17 16.69
N TYR A 599 -26.89 26.47 15.39
CA TYR A 599 -27.59 27.59 14.78
C TYR A 599 -28.58 27.09 13.73
N THR A 600 -29.86 27.47 13.84
CA THR A 600 -30.89 27.18 12.82
C THR A 600 -31.56 28.44 12.29
N TYR A 601 -31.69 28.52 10.96
CA TYR A 601 -32.40 29.61 10.26
C TYR A 601 -33.43 29.06 9.26
N GLY A 602 -34.70 29.38 9.50
CA GLY A 602 -35.84 28.96 8.67
C GLY A 602 -35.97 27.45 8.54
N SER A 603 -35.46 26.70 9.52
CA SER A 603 -35.24 25.25 9.47
C SER A 603 -35.71 24.60 10.77
N SER A 604 -36.09 23.32 10.71
CA SER A 604 -36.78 22.62 11.81
C SER A 604 -36.06 21.32 12.18
N PRO A 605 -34.88 21.40 12.81
CA PRO A 605 -34.15 20.21 13.24
C PRO A 605 -34.88 19.44 14.34
N SER A 606 -34.64 18.13 14.42
CA SER A 606 -34.99 17.30 15.57
C SER A 606 -33.74 17.03 16.38
N ILE A 607 -33.69 17.50 17.64
CA ILE A 607 -32.55 17.32 18.54
C ILE A 607 -33.04 16.59 19.80
N VAL A 608 -32.50 15.40 20.03
CA VAL A 608 -32.97 14.45 21.04
C VAL A 608 -31.80 13.83 21.80
N ASN A 609 -31.95 13.55 23.10
CA ASN A 609 -30.93 12.85 23.90
C ASN A 609 -29.53 13.48 23.77
N THR A 610 -29.45 14.79 23.56
CA THR A 610 -28.19 15.46 23.17
C THR A 610 -27.73 16.43 24.25
N VAL A 611 -26.43 16.41 24.54
CA VAL A 611 -25.75 17.42 25.36
C VAL A 611 -25.31 18.58 24.46
N VAL A 612 -25.64 19.82 24.82
CA VAL A 612 -25.14 21.05 24.19
C VAL A 612 -24.57 21.97 25.27
N ALA A 613 -23.27 21.84 25.55
CA ALA A 613 -22.67 22.47 26.73
C ALA A 613 -21.36 23.22 26.45
N PHE A 614 -21.08 24.23 27.27
CA PHE A 614 -19.78 24.94 27.26
C PHE A 614 -19.37 25.56 25.92
N ASN A 615 -20.32 25.84 25.04
CA ASN A 615 -20.09 26.55 23.78
C ASN A 615 -20.14 28.08 24.01
N THR A 616 -19.69 28.89 23.04
CA THR A 616 -19.85 30.36 23.14
C THR A 616 -21.32 30.79 23.22
N SER A 617 -22.22 30.00 22.63
CA SER A 617 -23.68 30.06 22.80
C SER A 617 -24.28 28.69 22.51
N GLY A 618 -25.42 28.36 23.10
CA GLY A 618 -26.07 27.05 22.96
C GLY A 618 -26.85 26.93 21.65
N ILE A 619 -28.17 26.76 21.76
CA ILE A 619 -29.08 26.59 20.62
C ILE A 619 -29.71 27.95 20.25
N PHE A 620 -29.45 28.40 19.03
CA PHE A 620 -30.06 29.59 18.46
C PHE A 620 -31.03 29.23 17.33
N ARG A 621 -32.21 29.86 17.32
CA ARG A 621 -33.20 29.72 16.25
C ARG A 621 -33.68 31.04 15.70
N SER A 622 -33.73 31.14 14.37
CA SER A 622 -34.36 32.23 13.63
C SER A 622 -35.33 31.67 12.60
N GLY A 623 -36.62 31.59 12.94
CA GLY A 623 -37.63 30.92 12.08
C GLY A 623 -37.57 29.38 12.15
N GLY A 624 -38.57 28.69 11.60
CA GLY A 624 -38.72 27.22 11.73
C GLY A 624 -39.19 26.79 13.13
N SER A 625 -39.38 25.48 13.34
CA SER A 625 -39.89 24.92 14.61
C SER A 625 -39.09 23.68 15.00
N PRO A 626 -37.92 23.85 15.66
CA PRO A 626 -37.12 22.72 16.09
C PRO A 626 -37.88 21.86 17.12
N VAL A 627 -37.67 20.55 17.05
CA VAL A 627 -38.15 19.59 18.06
C VAL A 627 -37.02 19.35 19.05
N LEU A 628 -37.24 19.70 20.32
CA LEU A 628 -36.27 19.57 21.40
C LEU A 628 -36.86 18.74 22.54
N ARG A 629 -36.26 17.60 22.85
CA ARG A 629 -36.68 16.72 23.96
C ARG A 629 -35.50 15.93 24.50
N TYR A 630 -35.50 15.63 25.80
CA TYR A 630 -34.45 14.87 26.47
C TYR A 630 -33.03 15.41 26.22
N ASN A 631 -32.87 16.73 26.09
CA ASN A 631 -31.56 17.34 25.89
C ASN A 631 -31.02 17.96 27.19
N CYS A 632 -29.71 18.00 27.34
CA CYS A 632 -29.03 18.75 28.38
C CYS A 632 -28.33 19.97 27.77
N VAL A 633 -28.84 21.18 28.00
CA VAL A 633 -28.25 22.41 27.45
C VAL A 633 -27.80 23.32 28.59
N TYR A 634 -26.48 23.43 28.79
CA TYR A 634 -25.91 24.03 30.00
C TYR A 634 -24.60 24.78 29.75
N GLY A 635 -24.29 25.77 30.60
CA GLY A 635 -22.95 26.37 30.66
C GLY A 635 -22.48 27.07 29.38
N ASN A 636 -23.39 27.40 28.46
CA ASN A 636 -23.04 28.10 27.23
C ASN A 636 -22.88 29.60 27.52
N THR A 637 -21.76 30.19 27.10
CA THR A 637 -21.28 31.50 27.59
C THR A 637 -22.32 32.62 27.42
N ALA A 638 -22.90 32.77 26.23
CA ALA A 638 -23.86 33.86 25.97
C ALA A 638 -25.31 33.52 26.35
N TYR A 639 -25.74 32.27 26.12
CA TYR A 639 -27.08 31.75 26.42
C TYR A 639 -27.16 30.25 26.13
N ASN A 640 -28.06 29.54 26.82
CA ASN A 640 -28.43 28.15 26.48
C ASN A 640 -29.41 28.10 25.31
N TYR A 641 -30.44 28.95 25.32
CA TYR A 641 -31.45 29.04 24.26
C TYR A 641 -31.70 30.49 23.85
N LYS A 642 -31.88 30.73 22.55
CA LYS A 642 -32.30 32.04 22.03
C LYS A 642 -33.14 31.91 20.76
N GLY A 643 -34.21 32.71 20.69
CA GLY A 643 -35.19 32.64 19.59
C GLY A 643 -36.19 31.47 19.68
N ILE A 644 -36.09 30.70 20.76
CA ILE A 644 -37.01 29.64 21.20
C ILE A 644 -37.40 29.94 22.65
N THR A 645 -38.62 29.60 23.04
CA THR A 645 -38.99 29.52 24.46
C THR A 645 -38.14 28.43 25.12
N ASP A 646 -37.48 28.75 26.22
CA ASP A 646 -36.64 27.81 26.95
C ASP A 646 -37.44 26.54 27.32
N PRO A 647 -37.08 25.36 26.78
CA PRO A 647 -37.82 24.13 27.00
C PRO A 647 -37.41 23.40 28.29
N THR A 648 -36.52 23.95 29.11
CA THR A 648 -36.04 23.30 30.35
C THR A 648 -37.20 22.90 31.26
N GLY A 649 -37.18 21.64 31.74
CA GLY A 649 -38.24 21.05 32.55
C GLY A 649 -39.44 20.52 31.75
N THR A 650 -39.43 20.65 30.41
CA THR A 650 -40.47 20.12 29.52
C THR A 650 -39.91 19.03 28.61
N ASN A 651 -40.69 17.99 28.31
CA ASN A 651 -40.30 16.88 27.42
C ASN A 651 -38.92 16.28 27.73
N GLY A 652 -38.57 16.15 29.00
CA GLY A 652 -37.28 15.59 29.45
C GLY A 652 -36.06 16.52 29.29
N ASN A 653 -36.22 17.75 28.80
CA ASN A 653 -35.07 18.67 28.67
C ASN A 653 -34.60 19.17 30.05
N ILE A 654 -33.29 19.16 30.27
CA ILE A 654 -32.62 19.62 31.49
C ILE A 654 -31.60 20.72 31.17
N SER A 655 -31.27 21.54 32.19
CA SER A 655 -30.24 22.57 32.12
C SER A 655 -29.44 22.57 33.42
N VAL A 656 -28.63 21.52 33.59
CA VAL A 656 -27.77 21.28 34.74
C VAL A 656 -26.39 20.89 34.22
N ASP A 657 -25.34 21.11 35.00
CA ASP A 657 -23.99 20.72 34.60
C ASP A 657 -23.93 19.25 34.19
N PRO A 658 -23.62 18.91 32.92
CA PRO A 658 -23.54 17.53 32.48
C PRO A 658 -22.35 16.77 33.08
N LEU A 659 -21.46 17.44 33.84
CA LEU A 659 -20.26 16.87 34.43
C LEU A 659 -19.41 16.12 33.39
N LEU A 660 -18.99 16.82 32.34
CA LEU A 660 -18.10 16.23 31.34
C LEU A 660 -16.66 16.14 31.86
N THR A 661 -15.98 15.03 31.57
CA THR A 661 -14.55 14.77 31.89
C THR A 661 -13.58 15.75 31.20
N GLY A 662 -14.07 16.61 30.30
CA GLY A 662 -13.28 17.61 29.57
C GLY A 662 -13.61 17.63 28.08
N ARG A 663 -12.60 17.87 27.24
CA ARG A 663 -12.71 17.99 25.77
C ARG A 663 -12.78 16.65 25.01
N ASN A 664 -12.99 15.54 25.72
CA ASN A 664 -13.28 14.20 25.19
C ASN A 664 -14.79 13.88 25.22
N GLY A 665 -15.57 14.54 26.08
CA GLY A 665 -17.04 14.48 26.04
C GLY A 665 -17.68 13.32 26.81
N HIS A 666 -16.93 12.56 27.60
CA HIS A 666 -17.48 11.51 28.48
C HIS A 666 -18.10 12.08 29.75
N LEU A 667 -19.09 11.38 30.28
CA LEU A 667 -19.78 11.71 31.52
C LEU A 667 -18.94 11.32 32.74
N LEU A 668 -18.93 12.18 33.75
CA LEU A 668 -18.39 11.88 35.08
C LEU A 668 -19.46 11.23 35.97
N PRO A 669 -19.04 10.53 37.04
CA PRO A 669 -19.97 9.97 38.01
C PRO A 669 -20.90 11.01 38.62
N GLY A 670 -22.16 10.63 38.79
CA GLY A 670 -23.20 11.52 39.32
C GLY A 670 -23.69 12.58 38.33
N SER A 671 -23.31 12.47 37.04
CA SER A 671 -23.86 13.33 36.01
C SER A 671 -25.39 13.24 35.98
N PRO A 672 -26.10 14.38 35.88
CA PRO A 672 -27.56 14.38 35.72
C PRO A 672 -28.01 13.86 34.35
N CYS A 673 -27.08 13.54 33.45
CA CYS A 673 -27.35 12.96 32.15
C CYS A 673 -27.45 11.43 32.19
N VAL A 674 -26.95 10.80 33.26
CA VAL A 674 -27.03 9.35 33.46
C VAL A 674 -28.47 8.92 33.67
N ASP A 675 -28.91 7.90 32.93
CA ASP A 675 -30.26 7.34 32.94
C ASP A 675 -31.36 8.40 32.75
N ALA A 676 -31.11 9.44 31.95
CA ALA A 676 -32.01 10.58 31.79
C ALA A 676 -32.63 10.72 30.39
N GLY A 677 -32.21 9.91 29.42
CA GLY A 677 -32.63 9.99 28.03
C GLY A 677 -33.86 9.14 27.68
N ASP A 678 -34.28 9.24 26.43
CA ASP A 678 -35.40 8.47 25.88
C ASP A 678 -34.95 7.24 25.09
N ASN A 679 -35.23 6.05 25.63
CA ASN A 679 -34.95 4.76 24.96
C ASN A 679 -35.63 4.64 23.59
N GLY A 680 -36.77 5.29 23.37
CA GLY A 680 -37.46 5.27 22.07
C GLY A 680 -36.67 5.94 20.94
N SER A 681 -35.60 6.65 21.28
CA SER A 681 -34.71 7.35 20.35
C SER A 681 -33.34 6.70 20.23
N ALA A 682 -33.14 5.54 20.87
CA ALA A 682 -31.94 4.71 20.74
C ALA A 682 -32.33 3.31 20.25
N SER A 683 -31.45 2.64 19.51
CA SER A 683 -31.61 1.21 19.22
C SER A 683 -30.87 0.39 20.27
N GLY A 684 -31.42 -0.76 20.65
CA GLY A 684 -30.75 -1.68 21.57
C GLY A 684 -29.45 -2.27 21.01
N ASP A 685 -29.30 -2.30 19.69
CA ASP A 685 -28.09 -2.79 19.01
C ASP A 685 -27.03 -1.69 18.79
N TRP A 686 -27.32 -0.44 19.16
CA TRP A 686 -26.35 0.65 19.02
C TRP A 686 -25.24 0.53 20.06
N LYS A 687 -24.10 1.08 19.68
CA LYS A 687 -22.99 1.33 20.57
C LYS A 687 -22.83 2.82 20.83
N ASP A 688 -22.37 3.17 22.02
CA ASP A 688 -21.95 4.53 22.34
C ASP A 688 -20.55 4.83 21.77
N VAL A 689 -19.91 5.90 22.25
CA VAL A 689 -18.63 6.36 21.73
C VAL A 689 -17.43 5.48 22.13
N ASP A 690 -17.53 4.76 23.24
CA ASP A 690 -16.49 3.86 23.74
C ASP A 690 -16.69 2.40 23.28
N GLY A 691 -17.87 2.11 22.71
CA GLY A 691 -18.18 0.86 22.03
C GLY A 691 -19.05 -0.10 22.84
N GLU A 692 -19.54 0.36 24.00
CA GLU A 692 -20.46 -0.33 24.89
C GLU A 692 -21.90 -0.21 24.41
N ALA A 693 -22.78 -1.02 24.99
CA ALA A 693 -24.19 -1.03 24.61
C ALA A 693 -24.83 0.33 24.91
N ARG A 694 -25.53 0.90 23.93
CA ARG A 694 -26.13 2.25 24.02
C ARG A 694 -27.27 2.38 25.04
N ILE A 695 -27.73 1.30 25.64
CA ILE A 695 -28.65 1.33 26.78
C ILE A 695 -28.02 0.45 27.84
N ALA A 696 -27.18 1.03 28.69
CA ALA A 696 -26.42 0.31 29.71
C ALA A 696 -27.15 0.25 31.06
N GLY A 697 -27.88 1.32 31.39
CA GLY A 697 -28.64 1.45 32.63
C GLY A 697 -30.13 1.15 32.49
N ALA A 698 -30.95 1.85 33.30
CA ALA A 698 -32.40 1.82 33.20
C ALA A 698 -32.91 2.51 31.91
N SER A 699 -32.19 3.54 31.46
CA SER A 699 -32.43 4.23 30.21
C SER A 699 -31.13 4.74 29.59
N VAL A 700 -31.17 5.05 28.29
CA VAL A 700 -30.08 5.70 27.57
C VAL A 700 -29.66 7.00 28.27
N ASP A 701 -28.38 7.26 28.33
CA ASP A 701 -27.82 8.51 28.85
C ASP A 701 -28.03 9.65 27.84
N ILE A 702 -28.22 10.88 28.33
CA ILE A 702 -28.23 12.05 27.46
C ILE A 702 -26.78 12.36 27.06
N GLY A 703 -26.49 12.35 25.75
CA GLY A 703 -25.14 12.59 25.23
C GLY A 703 -24.68 11.46 24.30
N ALA A 704 -23.41 11.49 23.89
CA ALA A 704 -22.81 10.45 23.04
C ALA A 704 -22.21 9.25 23.81
N ASP A 705 -22.18 9.34 25.13
CA ASP A 705 -21.47 8.44 26.04
C ASP A 705 -22.48 7.79 27.00
N GLU A 706 -22.36 6.48 27.27
CA GLU A 706 -23.05 5.81 28.37
C GLU A 706 -22.10 5.70 29.56
N PHE A 707 -22.47 6.27 30.70
CA PHE A 707 -21.64 6.18 31.89
C PHE A 707 -21.69 4.76 32.46
N LEU A 708 -20.54 4.08 32.41
CA LEU A 708 -20.31 2.80 33.10
C LEU A 708 -19.34 2.97 34.28
N PRO A 709 -19.65 2.41 35.46
CA PRO A 709 -18.70 2.39 36.56
C PRO A 709 -17.40 1.67 36.15
N PRO A 710 -16.22 2.28 36.35
CA PRO A 710 -14.96 1.67 35.92
C PRO A 710 -14.65 0.42 36.75
N THR A 711 -13.93 -0.50 36.14
CA THR A 711 -13.37 -1.70 36.80
C THR A 711 -11.84 -1.63 36.81
N VAL A 712 -11.20 -2.24 37.80
CA VAL A 712 -9.74 -2.39 37.80
C VAL A 712 -9.39 -3.87 37.83
N SER A 713 -8.57 -4.34 36.92
CA SER A 713 -8.08 -5.73 36.92
C SER A 713 -6.56 -5.81 36.81
N GLY A 714 -6.00 -6.90 37.30
CA GLY A 714 -4.56 -7.08 37.35
C GLY A 714 -4.17 -8.40 37.99
N THR A 715 -2.90 -8.51 38.40
CA THR A 715 -2.33 -9.73 39.00
C THR A 715 -1.59 -9.40 40.28
N LEU A 716 -1.82 -10.18 41.33
CA LEU A 716 -1.07 -10.12 42.59
C LEU A 716 -0.03 -11.24 42.62
N THR A 717 1.25 -10.86 42.72
CA THR A 717 2.37 -11.81 42.82
C THR A 717 2.91 -11.84 44.24
N PHE A 718 2.93 -13.02 44.87
CA PHE A 718 3.37 -13.23 46.25
C PHE A 718 4.88 -13.52 46.40
N GLY A 719 5.67 -13.24 45.36
CA GLY A 719 7.13 -13.31 45.40
C GLY A 719 7.66 -14.74 45.58
N ASP A 720 8.46 -14.94 46.62
CA ASP A 720 9.12 -16.21 46.97
C ASP A 720 8.17 -17.26 47.57
N TYR A 721 6.87 -16.97 47.70
CA TYR A 721 5.88 -17.86 48.29
C TYR A 721 5.33 -18.86 47.26
N SER A 722 5.48 -20.15 47.55
CA SER A 722 5.17 -21.24 46.63
C SER A 722 3.91 -22.04 46.99
N ALA A 723 3.32 -21.78 48.17
CA ALA A 723 2.05 -22.38 48.57
C ALA A 723 0.85 -21.81 47.79
N PRO A 724 -0.33 -22.47 47.84
CA PRO A 724 -1.54 -21.94 47.25
C PRO A 724 -1.85 -20.53 47.75
N VAL A 725 -2.04 -19.60 46.81
CA VAL A 725 -2.41 -18.21 47.11
C VAL A 725 -3.77 -18.15 47.84
N PRO A 726 -3.97 -17.16 48.73
CA PRO A 726 -5.26 -16.99 49.39
C PRO A 726 -6.37 -16.73 48.35
N PRO A 727 -7.56 -17.33 48.49
CA PRO A 727 -8.65 -17.14 47.53
C PRO A 727 -9.25 -15.74 47.57
N VAL A 728 -9.01 -15.00 48.66
CA VAL A 728 -9.47 -13.63 48.89
C VAL A 728 -8.39 -12.85 49.61
N VAL A 729 -8.17 -11.60 49.20
CA VAL A 729 -7.32 -10.63 49.91
C VAL A 729 -8.11 -9.36 50.23
N ASP A 730 -7.80 -8.74 51.35
CA ASP A 730 -8.30 -7.41 51.68
C ASP A 730 -7.44 -6.34 50.99
N MET A 731 -8.08 -5.56 50.13
CA MET A 731 -7.48 -4.45 49.39
C MET A 731 -8.07 -3.14 49.88
N GLU A 732 -7.20 -2.24 50.34
CA GLU A 732 -7.58 -0.90 50.78
C GLU A 732 -7.57 0.04 49.57
N VAL A 733 -8.73 0.60 49.24
CA VAL A 733 -8.88 1.61 48.20
C VAL A 733 -8.81 2.98 48.86
N ARG A 734 -7.74 3.74 48.61
CA ARG A 734 -7.43 5.03 49.25
C ARG A 734 -7.69 6.19 48.29
N MET A 735 -8.59 7.09 48.68
CA MET A 735 -8.96 8.31 47.95
C MET A 735 -8.63 9.53 48.79
N GLY A 736 -7.37 9.96 48.77
CA GLY A 736 -6.89 11.03 49.66
C GLY A 736 -7.05 10.65 51.13
N ALA A 737 -7.82 11.44 51.91
CA ALA A 737 -8.03 11.19 53.34
C ALA A 737 -9.10 10.11 53.65
N ALA A 738 -9.85 9.63 52.65
CA ALA A 738 -10.84 8.58 52.80
C ALA A 738 -10.26 7.24 52.33
N SER A 739 -10.49 6.15 53.06
CA SER A 739 -10.13 4.81 52.60
C SER A 739 -11.26 3.82 52.89
N VAL A 740 -11.29 2.75 52.09
CA VAL A 740 -12.25 1.67 52.29
C VAL A 740 -11.62 0.32 51.94
N ILE A 741 -11.82 -0.66 52.82
CA ILE A 741 -11.34 -2.01 52.60
C ILE A 741 -12.38 -2.80 51.79
N ARG A 742 -11.89 -3.56 50.81
CA ARG A 742 -12.67 -4.41 49.92
C ARG A 742 -12.06 -5.81 49.90
N ALA A 743 -12.89 -6.82 50.09
CA ALA A 743 -12.50 -8.21 49.86
C ALA A 743 -12.47 -8.47 48.35
N VAL A 744 -11.30 -8.82 47.81
CA VAL A 744 -11.07 -9.07 46.40
C VAL A 744 -10.75 -10.55 46.19
N TRP A 745 -11.47 -11.19 45.28
CA TRP A 745 -11.26 -12.59 44.92
C TRP A 745 -10.06 -12.73 43.98
N LEU A 746 -9.22 -13.73 44.24
CA LEU A 746 -8.07 -14.05 43.42
C LEU A 746 -8.31 -15.33 42.59
N GLY A 747 -7.88 -15.30 41.33
CA GLY A 747 -7.69 -16.50 40.52
C GLY A 747 -6.52 -17.33 41.03
N ALA A 748 -6.42 -18.59 40.57
CA ALA A 748 -5.34 -19.51 40.96
C ALA A 748 -3.94 -19.02 40.53
N ASP A 749 -3.88 -18.07 39.61
CA ASP A 749 -2.69 -17.38 39.11
C ASP A 749 -2.45 -16.01 39.75
N GLY A 750 -3.25 -15.63 40.76
CA GLY A 750 -3.19 -14.32 41.40
C GLY A 750 -3.95 -13.22 40.66
N SER A 751 -4.65 -13.53 39.57
CA SER A 751 -5.48 -12.54 38.85
C SER A 751 -6.63 -12.00 39.71
N PHE A 752 -6.97 -10.72 39.56
CA PHE A 752 -8.06 -10.09 40.30
C PHE A 752 -8.85 -9.10 39.44
N THR A 753 -10.10 -8.85 39.86
CA THR A 753 -10.95 -7.76 39.35
C THR A 753 -11.61 -7.05 40.52
N LEU A 754 -11.41 -5.73 40.62
CA LEU A 754 -12.13 -4.81 41.48
C LEU A 754 -13.30 -4.21 40.69
N PRO A 755 -14.54 -4.69 40.91
CA PRO A 755 -15.72 -4.11 40.28
C PRO A 755 -16.08 -2.76 40.92
N SER A 756 -16.67 -1.86 40.12
CA SER A 756 -17.12 -0.54 40.59
C SER A 756 -16.02 0.23 41.33
N ALA A 757 -14.83 0.27 40.73
CA ALA A 757 -13.73 1.05 41.24
C ALA A 757 -14.13 2.53 41.31
N PRO A 758 -13.58 3.31 42.27
CA PRO A 758 -13.80 4.75 42.27
C PRO A 758 -13.34 5.35 40.95
N THR A 759 -13.97 6.44 40.53
CA THR A 759 -13.50 7.21 39.37
C THR A 759 -12.45 8.22 39.79
N GLY A 760 -11.40 8.35 39.00
CA GLY A 760 -10.30 9.28 39.24
C GLY A 760 -9.04 8.58 39.70
N THR A 761 -8.10 9.36 40.23
CA THR A 761 -6.87 8.82 40.82
C THR A 761 -7.10 8.38 42.26
N PHE A 762 -6.73 7.15 42.58
CA PHE A 762 -6.75 6.58 43.91
C PHE A 762 -5.63 5.54 44.03
N ASP A 763 -5.31 5.15 45.26
CA ASP A 763 -4.30 4.12 45.48
C ASP A 763 -4.95 2.80 45.90
N LEU A 764 -4.45 1.71 45.35
CA LEU A 764 -4.70 0.36 45.84
C LEU A 764 -3.57 -0.03 46.77
N SER A 765 -3.88 -0.19 48.06
CA SER A 765 -2.92 -0.57 49.08
C SER A 765 -3.25 -1.96 49.64
N LEU A 766 -2.25 -2.83 49.71
CA LEU A 766 -2.38 -4.19 50.24
C LEU A 766 -1.29 -4.44 51.29
N LYS A 767 -1.68 -4.97 52.44
CA LYS A 767 -0.75 -5.46 53.48
C LYS A 767 -1.23 -6.80 54.06
N PRO A 768 -0.97 -7.93 53.36
CA PRO A 768 -1.18 -9.26 53.93
C PRO A 768 -0.26 -9.52 55.13
N SER A 769 -0.50 -10.59 55.89
CA SER A 769 0.00 -10.77 57.26
C SER A 769 1.51 -10.67 57.45
N HIS A 770 2.32 -11.16 56.50
CA HIS A 770 3.78 -11.16 56.59
C HIS A 770 4.48 -10.55 55.36
N TRP A 771 3.72 -9.82 54.55
CA TRP A 771 4.26 -9.05 53.43
C TRP A 771 4.26 -7.57 53.75
N LEU A 772 5.29 -6.89 53.25
CA LEU A 772 5.35 -5.43 53.27
C LEU A 772 4.17 -4.84 52.50
N ARG A 773 3.64 -3.73 53.00
CA ARG A 773 2.59 -2.96 52.34
C ARG A 773 3.08 -2.53 50.95
N ARG A 774 2.23 -2.73 49.95
CA ARG A 774 2.42 -2.20 48.60
C ARG A 774 1.24 -1.36 48.19
N THR A 775 1.53 -0.18 47.67
CA THR A 775 0.56 0.82 47.25
C THR A 775 0.81 1.17 45.79
N VAL A 776 -0.19 0.92 44.94
CA VAL A 776 -0.12 1.22 43.51
C VAL A 776 -1.18 2.26 43.16
N GLY A 777 -0.74 3.35 42.54
CA GLY A 777 -1.63 4.38 42.03
C GLY A 777 -2.39 3.87 40.81
N VAL A 778 -3.71 4.04 40.83
CA VAL A 778 -4.61 3.69 39.75
C VAL A 778 -5.39 4.93 39.33
N ASP A 779 -5.51 5.14 38.03
CA ASP A 779 -6.27 6.25 37.47
C ASP A 779 -7.36 5.73 36.54
N THR A 780 -8.59 5.69 37.05
CA THR A 780 -9.78 5.31 36.29
C THR A 780 -10.48 6.53 35.67
N SER A 781 -9.83 7.70 35.62
CA SER A 781 -10.40 8.93 35.02
C SER A 781 -10.85 8.75 33.57
N PHE A 782 -10.33 7.72 32.89
CA PHE A 782 -10.61 7.40 31.49
C PHE A 782 -11.24 6.01 31.32
N GLY A 783 -11.89 5.48 32.35
CA GLY A 783 -12.60 4.20 32.32
C GLY A 783 -11.90 3.08 33.09
N SER A 784 -12.14 1.84 32.66
CA SER A 784 -11.60 0.65 33.35
C SER A 784 -10.09 0.50 33.12
N VAL A 785 -9.33 0.14 34.15
CA VAL A 785 -7.88 -0.09 34.09
C VAL A 785 -7.60 -1.59 34.13
N GLN A 786 -6.78 -2.09 33.20
CA GLN A 786 -6.35 -3.50 33.18
C GLN A 786 -4.83 -3.59 33.32
N GLY A 787 -4.33 -4.73 33.81
CA GLY A 787 -2.89 -4.99 33.93
C GLY A 787 -2.23 -4.29 35.12
N VAL A 788 -2.96 -4.07 36.22
CA VAL A 788 -2.39 -3.56 37.46
C VAL A 788 -1.63 -4.69 38.16
N ASP A 789 -0.34 -4.80 37.87
CA ASP A 789 0.53 -5.80 38.48
C ASP A 789 1.07 -5.31 39.82
N ILE A 790 0.79 -6.06 40.89
CA ILE A 790 1.24 -5.76 42.26
C ILE A 790 2.15 -6.89 42.73
N GLN A 791 3.41 -6.58 42.98
CA GLN A 791 4.38 -7.55 43.51
C GLN A 791 4.61 -7.30 45.00
N LEU A 792 4.21 -8.27 45.83
CA LEU A 792 4.41 -8.22 47.27
C LEU A 792 5.82 -8.71 47.64
N VAL A 793 6.41 -8.10 48.65
CA VAL A 793 7.73 -8.47 49.20
C VAL A 793 7.53 -9.08 50.57
N ASN A 794 8.07 -10.29 50.76
CA ASN A 794 7.93 -11.06 51.98
C ASN A 794 9.01 -10.70 53.01
N GLY A 795 8.78 -10.95 54.30
CA GLY A 795 9.79 -10.86 55.36
C GLY A 795 9.40 -10.05 56.60
N ASP A 796 8.19 -9.46 56.61
CA ASP A 796 7.62 -8.66 57.71
C ASP A 796 6.88 -9.60 58.68
N ILE A 797 7.62 -10.44 59.39
CA ILE A 797 7.08 -11.53 60.21
C ILE A 797 6.25 -10.98 61.37
N ASP A 798 6.69 -9.87 61.96
CA ASP A 798 6.01 -9.25 63.10
C ASP A 798 4.90 -8.27 62.71
N GLY A 799 4.83 -7.92 61.42
CA GLY A 799 3.74 -7.17 60.82
C GLY A 799 3.86 -5.66 60.99
N ASP A 800 5.01 -5.14 61.41
CA ASP A 800 5.26 -3.72 61.63
C ASP A 800 5.51 -2.90 60.34
N ASN A 801 5.52 -3.57 59.18
CA ASN A 801 5.76 -3.00 57.85
C ASN A 801 7.23 -2.71 57.52
N GLU A 802 8.18 -3.28 58.28
CA GLU A 802 9.61 -3.23 58.02
C GLU A 802 10.21 -4.63 58.11
N VAL A 803 11.30 -4.92 57.38
CA VAL A 803 12.06 -6.17 57.56
C VAL A 803 13.31 -5.87 58.36
N THR A 804 13.28 -6.19 59.65
CA THR A 804 14.30 -5.77 60.61
C THR A 804 14.92 -6.95 61.38
N LEU A 805 15.74 -6.61 62.38
CA LEU A 805 16.26 -7.59 63.34
C LEU A 805 15.16 -8.22 64.20
N LEU A 806 13.99 -7.59 64.33
CA LEU A 806 12.87 -8.16 65.08
C LEU A 806 12.28 -9.35 64.34
N ASP A 807 12.09 -9.24 63.03
CA ASP A 807 11.67 -10.35 62.16
C ASP A 807 12.68 -11.49 62.17
N PHE A 808 13.97 -11.16 62.04
CA PHE A 808 15.04 -12.16 62.18
C PHE A 808 14.96 -12.89 63.53
N GLY A 809 14.68 -12.18 64.62
CA GLY A 809 14.49 -12.76 65.94
C GLY A 809 13.31 -13.72 66.01
N GLN A 810 12.18 -13.36 65.38
CA GLN A 810 10.99 -14.24 65.30
C GLN A 810 11.24 -15.48 64.45
N MET A 811 11.95 -15.33 63.33
CA MET A 811 12.32 -16.43 62.45
C MET A 811 13.27 -17.42 63.16
N VAL A 812 14.29 -16.92 63.88
CA VAL A 812 15.21 -17.76 64.65
C VAL A 812 14.49 -18.52 65.76
N ALA A 813 13.49 -17.90 66.41
CA ALA A 813 12.69 -18.57 67.43
C ALA A 813 11.87 -19.74 66.87
N ALA A 814 11.44 -19.64 65.61
CA ALA A 814 10.68 -20.66 64.90
C ALA A 814 11.56 -21.62 64.09
N PHE A 815 12.88 -21.44 64.05
CA PHE A 815 13.77 -22.20 63.16
C PHE A 815 13.72 -23.71 63.44
N GLY A 816 13.44 -24.48 62.38
CA GLY A 816 13.25 -25.93 62.41
C GLY A 816 11.87 -26.40 62.87
N ALA A 817 10.93 -25.48 63.10
CA ALA A 817 9.56 -25.82 63.48
C ALA A 817 8.70 -26.15 62.26
N VAL A 818 7.72 -27.03 62.47
CA VAL A 818 6.66 -27.36 61.51
C VAL A 818 5.27 -27.18 62.16
N PRO A 819 4.17 -27.12 61.38
CA PRO A 819 2.83 -26.96 61.94
C PRO A 819 2.51 -28.00 63.04
N GLY A 820 2.30 -27.51 64.26
CA GLY A 820 2.00 -28.33 65.44
C GLY A 820 3.06 -28.28 66.54
N ASP A 821 4.26 -27.77 66.23
CA ASP A 821 5.29 -27.52 67.24
C ASP A 821 4.97 -26.30 68.13
N GLU A 822 5.42 -26.32 69.38
CA GLU A 822 5.17 -25.22 70.34
C GLU A 822 5.77 -23.87 69.89
N ASN A 823 6.84 -23.90 69.08
CA ASN A 823 7.51 -22.72 68.54
C ASN A 823 7.16 -22.43 67.07
N TRP A 824 6.13 -23.08 66.51
CA TRP A 824 5.67 -22.80 65.16
C TRP A 824 5.14 -21.36 65.03
N ASN A 825 5.69 -20.61 64.07
CA ASN A 825 5.18 -19.31 63.67
C ASN A 825 4.84 -19.36 62.18
N THR A 826 3.55 -19.33 61.85
CA THR A 826 3.09 -19.37 60.45
C THR A 826 3.56 -18.20 59.59
N ASN A 827 3.98 -17.09 60.21
CA ASN A 827 4.51 -15.94 59.48
C ASN A 827 6.02 -16.07 59.22
N ALA A 828 6.70 -17.02 59.87
CA ALA A 828 8.12 -17.27 59.66
C ALA A 828 8.40 -18.28 58.53
N ASP A 829 7.36 -18.93 58.01
CA ASP A 829 7.36 -19.76 56.79
C ASP A 829 7.10 -18.84 55.58
N LEU A 830 8.16 -18.26 55.06
CA LEU A 830 8.17 -17.21 54.05
C LEU A 830 8.13 -17.77 52.62
N ASP A 831 8.56 -19.01 52.40
CA ASP A 831 8.42 -19.67 51.10
C ASP A 831 7.19 -20.60 51.00
N GLY A 832 6.51 -20.82 52.14
CA GLY A 832 5.21 -21.49 52.22
C GLY A 832 5.30 -23.01 52.05
N ASP A 833 6.47 -23.61 52.29
CA ASP A 833 6.69 -25.04 52.15
C ASP A 833 6.23 -25.86 53.38
N GLY A 834 5.86 -25.18 54.47
CA GLY A 834 5.37 -25.78 55.71
C GLY A 834 6.46 -26.09 56.74
N GLU A 835 7.70 -25.62 56.56
CA GLU A 835 8.79 -25.75 57.53
C GLU A 835 9.62 -24.46 57.61
N VAL A 836 10.00 -23.98 58.81
CA VAL A 836 10.88 -22.80 58.91
C VAL A 836 12.35 -23.22 58.81
N THR A 837 13.02 -22.90 57.70
CA THR A 837 14.36 -23.41 57.38
C THR A 837 15.36 -22.31 56.96
N LEU A 838 16.52 -22.73 56.41
CA LEU A 838 17.49 -21.81 55.81
C LEU A 838 16.98 -21.17 54.51
N PHE A 839 15.92 -21.69 53.89
CA PHE A 839 15.33 -21.10 52.69
C PHE A 839 14.53 -19.84 53.07
N ASP A 840 13.73 -19.88 54.14
CA ASP A 840 13.07 -18.69 54.72
C ASP A 840 14.09 -17.64 55.16
N LEU A 841 15.18 -18.09 55.81
CA LEU A 841 16.29 -17.20 56.13
C LEU A 841 16.84 -16.50 54.89
N GLY A 842 16.92 -17.23 53.77
CA GLY A 842 17.35 -16.69 52.48
C GLY A 842 16.39 -15.63 51.95
N VAL A 843 15.08 -15.76 52.14
CA VAL A 843 14.07 -14.75 51.79
C VAL A 843 14.21 -13.53 52.70
N LEU A 844 14.26 -13.73 54.02
CA LEU A 844 14.34 -12.66 55.00
C LEU A 844 15.65 -11.84 54.87
N VAL A 845 16.79 -12.49 54.66
CA VAL A 845 18.08 -11.82 54.46
C VAL A 845 18.11 -11.01 53.16
N ARG A 846 17.46 -11.50 52.10
CA ARG A 846 17.39 -10.80 50.81
C ARG A 846 16.62 -9.49 50.92
N ASN A 847 15.56 -9.48 51.72
CA ASN A 847 14.68 -8.34 51.90
C ASN A 847 15.01 -7.54 53.17
N PHE A 848 16.13 -7.82 53.83
CA PHE A 848 16.50 -7.16 55.09
C PHE A 848 16.75 -5.66 54.88
N GLY A 849 16.08 -4.85 55.71
CA GLY A 849 16.11 -3.39 55.63
C GLY A 849 15.11 -2.79 54.64
N GLU A 850 14.30 -3.61 53.97
CA GLU A 850 13.18 -3.13 53.17
C GLU A 850 12.06 -2.61 54.08
N ILE A 851 11.39 -1.56 53.62
CA ILE A 851 10.29 -0.89 54.30
C ILE A 851 9.11 -0.85 53.34
N GLY A 852 7.92 -1.23 53.81
CA GLY A 852 6.70 -1.18 53.01
C GLY A 852 6.25 0.25 52.78
N ASP A 853 5.38 0.44 51.80
CA ASP A 853 4.82 1.76 51.52
C ASP A 853 4.00 2.25 52.74
N GLU A 854 3.83 3.57 52.92
CA GLU A 854 2.99 4.15 53.99
C GLU A 854 1.50 4.25 53.58
#